data_AF-A0A4Q5VDI6-F1
#
_entry.id   AF-A0A4Q5VDI6-F1
#
_cell.length_a   1.000
_cell.length_b   1.000
_cell.length_c   1.000
_cell.angle_alpha   90.00
_cell.angle_beta   90.00
_cell.angle_gamma   90.00
#
_symmetry.space_group_name_H-M   'P 1'
#
loop_
_entity.id
_entity.type
_entity.pdbx_description
1 polymer ?
#
loop_
_entity_poly.entity_id
_entity_poly.type
_entity_poly.pdbx_seq_one_letter_code
_entity_poly.pdbx_strand_id
1 'polypeptide(L)'
;MSGILSNAISGLQASQIALRTAGNNISNANTAGYSRQEVNFTTRQEQQFGNAGFLGSGVNTESVKRVVNEFISTQMRLDTTTFNQLDKYNQSIGKIDKLFSDTNTGLIGSLQSFFSSLQNGASDPSSSPARQLIITQAQSLSLRYNTLYDRLDETSKSVNNELGTIMGQVNALAKSVGNLNQSIAEKNASASGGAPNELLDQRDEALRKLSELVSVQLVKQDGGDVNVFIGNGEPLVVGNRASAFTVQNGGKIYLSNNTGSASDVTDAIAGGQLGGLLKFKDDVLQPSLNEIGRIAIVMSDAFNKVQTQGLDSNGNYGQAMFTDINDESIIYSRVAHGVNALPDDRVLSLTIENAGAITIDDYKFEITAGTNNYTIKRASDNSVVNQGIISGAHPQEIKFDGLKLTLESGTFQGGDSFTLQPTRTGARDVHALLKTPDQLAFASPIRTTKSGSNTGNGTVSAGEVLSLYDAKNNLLPSFEKLGALTPPLMIRFTSDTTYELLDNTDPSNPKALNPPVREQTFYPGRENAIFTTDKGEHRIVGNGSRTGLPADRLPASLTSSSPAQANGYPVEQFTFSTVDKTTGQVSTQVMIAGMNASAAQTAAQINGIHGARAHAYTTATITDINIDPTAFTSPLQLSLNGENLIKYSAGGAIVTDVPDPSVDETAFNNYIRDQINSNENLKALGIRATSGSNPVTGKPEINLVASSGVNLDIRFSATNATNNNISVNDSNGNPNVRLTGIDNPLTVGVEQSAITVGGKIDITLADGVTIGTAPTTSQLLGDSTAENFAVSSYMGYQVKIAGQPKAGDTFSIDFNKDSKNDNRNALAMTALETNATMENKSMSFSQGYGRLVEEIGTKSNLSQINTDASKSLLEQTKTMHDGISSVNMDEEAAKLIQFQQLYTANARVITVAKDLFDALLQSLG
;
A
#
# COMPACT_ATOMS: atom_id res chain seq x y z
N MET A 1 -71.78 55.38 -44.72
CA MET A 1 -70.53 55.08 -45.46
C MET A 1 -69.28 55.08 -44.59
N SER A 2 -69.10 55.98 -43.61
CA SER A 2 -67.85 56.02 -42.81
C SER A 2 -67.55 54.74 -42.02
N GLY A 3 -68.57 54.02 -41.51
CA GLY A 3 -68.39 52.75 -40.79
C GLY A 3 -67.88 51.60 -41.66
N ILE A 4 -68.37 51.46 -42.91
CA ILE A 4 -67.91 50.43 -43.85
C ILE A 4 -66.47 50.72 -44.31
N LEU A 5 -66.15 51.99 -44.59
CA LEU A 5 -64.78 52.39 -44.93
C LEU A 5 -63.81 52.14 -43.77
N SER A 6 -64.20 52.49 -42.54
CA SER A 6 -63.39 52.25 -41.33
C SER A 6 -63.12 50.76 -41.10
N ASN A 7 -64.13 49.91 -41.29
CA ASN A 7 -63.98 48.45 -41.16
C ASN A 7 -63.08 47.88 -42.26
N ALA A 8 -63.24 48.33 -43.50
CA ALA A 8 -62.41 47.89 -44.63
C ALA A 8 -60.95 48.38 -44.50
N ILE A 9 -60.71 49.62 -44.06
CA ILE A 9 -59.37 50.16 -43.82
C ILE A 9 -58.68 49.39 -42.69
N SER A 10 -59.36 49.15 -41.58
CA SER A 10 -58.80 48.42 -40.44
C SER A 10 -58.53 46.94 -40.76
N GLY A 11 -59.43 46.28 -41.52
CA GLY A 11 -59.21 44.93 -42.05
C GLY A 11 -58.07 44.85 -43.07
N LEU A 12 -57.88 45.88 -43.91
CA LEU A 12 -56.78 45.96 -44.86
C LEU A 12 -55.43 46.10 -44.14
N GLN A 13 -55.35 46.97 -43.13
CA GLN A 13 -54.15 47.13 -42.30
C GLN A 13 -53.79 45.84 -41.54
N ALA A 14 -54.79 45.19 -40.94
CA ALA A 14 -54.61 43.90 -40.27
C ALA A 14 -54.09 42.81 -41.23
N SER A 15 -54.67 42.72 -42.43
CA SER A 15 -54.23 41.76 -43.46
C SER A 15 -52.81 42.07 -43.97
N GLN A 16 -52.44 43.35 -44.09
CA GLN A 16 -51.09 43.76 -44.49
C GLN A 16 -50.03 43.34 -43.47
N ILE A 17 -50.32 43.50 -42.17
CA ILE A 17 -49.43 43.04 -41.09
C ILE A 17 -49.33 41.52 -41.10
N ALA A 18 -50.46 40.81 -41.25
CA ALA A 18 -50.50 39.35 -41.35
C ALA A 18 -49.67 38.80 -42.53
N LEU A 19 -49.77 39.44 -43.71
CA LEU A 19 -48.95 39.11 -44.88
C LEU A 19 -47.45 39.31 -44.62
N ARG A 20 -47.09 40.41 -43.96
CA ARG A 20 -45.70 40.68 -43.61
C ARG A 20 -45.17 39.67 -42.59
N THR A 21 -45.97 39.27 -41.61
CA THR A 21 -45.59 38.26 -40.61
C THR A 21 -45.41 36.88 -41.26
N ALA A 22 -46.36 36.43 -42.09
CA ALA A 22 -46.24 35.16 -42.81
C ALA A 22 -45.03 35.15 -43.77
N GLY A 23 -44.79 36.26 -44.49
CA GLY A 23 -43.60 36.43 -45.32
C GLY A 23 -42.30 36.41 -44.52
N ASN A 24 -42.30 36.99 -43.32
CA ASN A 24 -41.16 36.96 -42.40
C ASN A 24 -40.89 35.54 -41.88
N ASN A 25 -41.94 34.81 -41.50
CA ASN A 25 -41.84 33.41 -41.07
C ASN A 25 -41.23 32.53 -42.19
N ILE A 26 -41.75 32.64 -43.42
CA ILE A 26 -41.25 31.87 -44.57
C ILE A 26 -39.78 32.20 -44.86
N SER A 27 -39.41 33.48 -44.83
CA SER A 27 -38.03 33.90 -45.10
C SER A 27 -37.03 33.42 -44.05
N ASN A 28 -37.49 33.25 -42.80
CA ASN A 28 -36.66 32.82 -41.68
C ASN A 28 -36.88 31.38 -41.24
N ALA A 29 -37.62 30.57 -42.02
CA ALA A 29 -37.94 29.19 -41.66
C ALA A 29 -36.70 28.32 -41.41
N ASN A 30 -35.57 28.65 -42.07
CA ASN A 30 -34.29 27.95 -41.91
C ASN A 30 -33.28 28.70 -41.01
N THR A 31 -33.68 29.82 -40.40
CA THR A 31 -32.82 30.58 -39.49
C THR A 31 -32.82 29.90 -38.12
N ALA A 32 -31.66 29.46 -37.64
CA ALA A 32 -31.53 28.80 -36.34
C ALA A 32 -32.03 29.69 -35.20
N GLY A 33 -32.85 29.12 -34.30
CA GLY A 33 -33.42 29.83 -33.16
C GLY A 33 -34.63 30.71 -33.48
N TYR A 34 -35.08 30.79 -34.74
CA TYR A 34 -36.25 31.58 -35.12
C TYR A 34 -37.54 30.92 -34.63
N SER A 35 -38.32 31.64 -33.81
CA SER A 35 -39.68 31.23 -33.44
C SER A 35 -40.70 31.79 -34.41
N ARG A 36 -41.63 30.93 -34.87
CA ARG A 36 -42.80 31.33 -35.65
C ARG A 36 -43.54 32.47 -34.96
N GLN A 37 -43.90 33.49 -35.73
CA GLN A 37 -44.61 34.66 -35.23
C GLN A 37 -46.08 34.63 -35.65
N GLU A 38 -46.98 35.01 -34.75
CA GLU A 38 -48.41 35.08 -34.98
C GLU A 38 -48.95 36.47 -34.65
N VAL A 39 -49.91 36.93 -35.45
CA VAL A 39 -50.55 38.24 -35.28
C VAL A 39 -51.76 38.08 -34.36
N ASN A 40 -51.77 38.80 -33.24
CA ASN A 40 -52.92 38.83 -32.34
C ASN A 40 -53.88 39.96 -32.76
N PHE A 41 -55.10 39.59 -33.14
CA PHE A 41 -56.14 40.51 -33.54
C PHE A 41 -57.11 40.78 -32.38
N THR A 42 -57.44 42.05 -32.15
CA THR A 42 -58.48 42.45 -31.20
C THR A 42 -59.58 43.22 -31.92
N THR A 43 -60.82 43.05 -31.49
CA THR A 43 -61.93 43.85 -32.01
C THR A 43 -61.79 45.29 -31.54
N ARG A 44 -61.98 46.26 -32.45
CA ARG A 44 -62.06 47.67 -32.05
C ARG A 44 -63.32 47.89 -31.20
N GLN A 45 -63.29 48.87 -30.28
CA GLN A 45 -64.44 49.17 -29.43
C GLN A 45 -65.72 49.38 -30.26
N GLU A 46 -66.79 48.74 -29.84
CA GLU A 46 -68.10 48.82 -30.49
C GLU A 46 -68.63 50.26 -30.47
N GLN A 47 -69.19 50.69 -31.59
CA GLN A 47 -69.78 52.02 -31.72
C GLN A 47 -71.30 51.91 -31.56
N GLN A 48 -71.87 52.81 -30.77
CA GLN A 48 -73.32 52.88 -30.57
C GLN A 48 -73.98 53.56 -31.78
N PHE A 49 -74.82 52.83 -32.51
CA PHE A 49 -75.53 53.30 -33.69
C PHE A 49 -77.02 53.54 -33.40
N GLY A 50 -77.32 54.59 -32.62
CA GLY A 50 -78.72 54.97 -32.32
C GLY A 50 -79.56 53.83 -31.72
N ASN A 51 -80.81 53.66 -32.17
CA ASN A 51 -81.71 52.57 -31.73
C ASN A 51 -81.33 51.18 -32.26
N ALA A 52 -80.32 51.07 -33.13
CA ALA A 52 -79.87 49.79 -33.72
C ALA A 52 -78.87 49.03 -32.82
N GLY A 53 -78.48 49.59 -31.67
CA GLY A 53 -77.58 48.96 -30.70
C GLY A 53 -76.10 49.21 -30.98
N PHE A 54 -75.25 48.33 -30.46
CA PHE A 54 -73.80 48.37 -30.63
C PHE A 54 -73.38 47.56 -31.86
N LEU A 55 -72.55 48.15 -32.72
CA LEU A 55 -71.97 47.48 -33.89
C LEU A 55 -70.45 47.52 -33.82
N GLY A 56 -69.80 46.41 -34.20
CA GLY A 56 -68.35 46.31 -34.24
C GLY A 56 -67.73 47.27 -35.27
N SER A 57 -66.64 47.94 -34.87
CA SER A 57 -65.95 48.98 -35.67
C SER A 57 -64.69 48.47 -36.38
N GLY A 58 -64.61 47.16 -36.62
CA GLY A 58 -63.52 46.48 -37.31
C GLY A 58 -62.52 45.82 -36.35
N VAL A 59 -61.30 45.61 -36.83
CA VAL A 59 -60.24 44.87 -36.13
C VAL A 59 -59.01 45.75 -35.95
N ASN A 60 -58.30 45.60 -34.84
CA ASN A 60 -56.97 46.18 -34.65
C ASN A 60 -55.95 45.06 -34.49
N THR A 61 -54.71 45.34 -34.87
CA THR A 61 -53.60 44.46 -34.52
C THR A 61 -53.09 44.88 -33.15
N GLU A 62 -53.27 44.03 -32.14
CA GLU A 62 -52.78 44.32 -30.79
C GLU A 62 -51.27 44.13 -30.71
N SER A 63 -50.77 43.01 -31.24
CA SER A 63 -49.33 42.69 -31.22
C SER A 63 -48.99 41.57 -32.19
N VAL A 64 -47.70 41.45 -32.52
CA VAL A 64 -47.13 40.24 -33.14
C VAL A 64 -46.30 39.53 -32.07
N LYS A 65 -46.66 38.30 -31.73
CA LYS A 65 -46.01 37.51 -30.66
C LYS A 65 -45.34 36.28 -31.24
N ARG A 66 -44.26 35.85 -30.60
CA ARG A 66 -43.59 34.57 -30.86
C ARG A 66 -44.46 33.43 -30.33
N VAL A 67 -44.58 32.34 -31.08
CA VAL A 67 -45.23 31.10 -30.65
C VAL A 67 -44.17 30.24 -29.96
N VAL A 68 -44.06 30.36 -28.64
CA VAL A 68 -43.08 29.62 -27.84
C VAL A 68 -43.76 28.95 -26.64
N ASN A 69 -43.28 27.75 -26.28
CA ASN A 69 -43.69 27.06 -25.07
C ASN A 69 -42.52 27.03 -24.08
N GLU A 70 -42.63 27.81 -23.00
CA GLU A 70 -41.55 27.98 -22.03
C GLU A 70 -41.13 26.67 -21.35
N PHE A 71 -42.07 25.75 -21.11
CA PHE A 71 -41.78 24.45 -20.52
C PHE A 71 -40.90 23.63 -21.47
N ILE A 72 -41.27 23.57 -22.76
CA ILE A 72 -40.50 22.83 -23.77
C ILE A 72 -39.14 23.50 -24.02
N SER A 73 -39.07 24.83 -24.06
CA SER A 73 -37.78 25.53 -24.18
C SER A 73 -36.87 25.26 -22.98
N THR A 74 -37.42 25.15 -21.77
CA THR A 74 -36.66 24.79 -20.57
C THR A 74 -36.20 23.35 -20.61
N GLN A 75 -37.09 22.41 -20.94
CA GLN A 75 -36.75 21.00 -21.11
C GLN A 75 -35.69 20.81 -22.19
N MET A 76 -35.80 21.53 -23.32
CA MET A 76 -34.81 21.47 -24.41
C MET A 76 -33.42 21.87 -23.95
N ARG A 77 -33.30 22.92 -23.12
CA ARG A 77 -32.01 23.31 -22.52
C ARG A 77 -31.46 22.25 -21.58
N LEU A 78 -32.30 21.70 -20.68
CA LEU A 78 -31.89 20.65 -19.74
C LEU A 78 -31.42 19.37 -20.45
N ASP A 79 -32.14 18.93 -21.48
CA ASP A 79 -31.78 17.76 -22.28
C ASP A 79 -30.52 18.03 -23.09
N THR A 80 -30.36 19.24 -23.62
CA THR A 80 -29.15 19.68 -24.34
C THR A 80 -27.93 19.64 -23.41
N THR A 81 -28.05 20.19 -22.20
CA THR A 81 -26.98 20.17 -21.19
C THR A 81 -26.60 18.75 -20.79
N THR A 82 -27.58 17.88 -20.57
CA THR A 82 -27.34 16.49 -20.14
C THR A 82 -26.69 15.68 -21.26
N PHE A 83 -27.20 15.77 -22.49
CA PHE A 83 -26.63 15.09 -23.65
C PHE A 83 -25.19 15.52 -23.90
N ASN A 84 -24.92 16.83 -23.95
CA ASN A 84 -23.57 17.33 -24.21
C ASN A 84 -22.56 16.97 -23.11
N GLN A 85 -23.02 16.85 -21.85
CA GLN A 85 -22.18 16.33 -20.77
C GLN A 85 -21.78 14.87 -21.01
N LEU A 86 -22.77 14.02 -21.29
CA LEU A 86 -22.57 12.58 -21.46
C LEU A 86 -21.79 12.27 -22.73
N ASP A 87 -22.12 12.94 -23.84
CA ASP A 87 -21.40 12.82 -25.11
C ASP A 87 -19.92 13.22 -24.96
N LYS A 88 -19.65 14.35 -24.30
CA LYS A 88 -18.27 14.80 -24.09
C LYS A 88 -17.49 13.86 -23.17
N TYR A 89 -18.13 13.35 -22.12
CA TYR A 89 -17.54 12.33 -21.24
C TYR A 89 -17.27 11.02 -22.00
N ASN A 90 -18.22 10.55 -22.82
CA ASN A 90 -18.10 9.35 -23.66
C ASN A 90 -16.95 9.43 -24.66
N GLN A 91 -16.86 10.53 -25.39
CA GLN A 91 -15.77 10.74 -26.36
C GLN A 91 -14.40 10.76 -25.67
N SER A 92 -14.33 11.28 -24.44
CA SER A 92 -13.07 11.37 -23.68
C SER A 92 -12.68 10.01 -23.08
N ILE A 93 -13.61 9.29 -22.44
CA ILE A 93 -13.33 7.96 -21.87
C ILE A 93 -13.01 6.93 -22.96
N GLY A 94 -13.66 7.00 -24.12
CA GLY A 94 -13.38 6.09 -25.24
C GLY A 94 -11.96 6.19 -25.79
N LYS A 95 -11.25 7.31 -25.58
CA LYS A 95 -9.81 7.44 -25.91
C LYS A 95 -8.95 6.62 -24.95
N ILE A 96 -9.28 6.65 -23.66
CA ILE A 96 -8.55 5.94 -22.61
C ILE A 96 -8.86 4.44 -22.65
N ASP A 97 -10.11 4.06 -22.88
CA ASP A 97 -10.54 2.68 -23.03
C ASP A 97 -9.76 1.96 -24.15
N LYS A 98 -9.65 2.60 -25.33
CA LYS A 98 -8.83 2.07 -26.44
C LYS A 98 -7.35 1.96 -26.11
N LEU A 99 -6.82 2.90 -25.30
CA LEU A 99 -5.41 2.89 -24.91
C LEU A 99 -5.06 1.67 -24.03
N PHE A 100 -5.99 1.21 -23.19
CA PHE A 100 -5.72 0.10 -22.27
C PHE A 100 -6.23 -1.26 -22.75
N SER A 101 -7.29 -1.30 -23.54
CA SER A 101 -7.89 -2.55 -24.03
C SER A 101 -7.11 -3.22 -25.17
N ASP A 102 -6.30 -2.47 -25.92
CA ASP A 102 -5.50 -3.01 -27.03
C ASP A 102 -4.23 -3.72 -26.51
N THR A 103 -4.02 -4.97 -26.90
CA THR A 103 -2.83 -5.76 -26.50
C THR A 103 -1.50 -5.17 -26.98
N ASN A 104 -1.51 -4.40 -28.07
CA ASN A 104 -0.34 -3.73 -28.64
C ASN A 104 -0.13 -2.33 -28.06
N THR A 105 -1.14 -1.70 -27.46
CA THR A 105 -1.02 -0.35 -26.84
C THR A 105 -1.15 -0.31 -25.32
N GLY A 106 -1.60 -1.40 -24.69
CA GLY A 106 -1.67 -1.62 -23.24
C GLY A 106 -0.45 -2.35 -22.65
N LEU A 107 -0.50 -2.64 -21.34
CA LEU A 107 0.65 -3.15 -20.59
C LEU A 107 0.80 -4.68 -20.61
N ILE A 108 -0.30 -5.41 -20.80
CA ILE A 108 -0.37 -6.88 -20.67
C ILE A 108 0.65 -7.59 -21.57
N GLY A 109 0.73 -7.23 -22.85
CA GLY A 109 1.65 -7.88 -23.79
C GLY A 109 3.13 -7.71 -23.40
N SER A 110 3.50 -6.53 -22.88
CA SER A 110 4.87 -6.26 -22.40
C SER A 110 5.19 -7.02 -21.12
N LEU A 111 4.25 -7.10 -20.17
CA LEU A 111 4.41 -7.92 -18.97
C LEU A 111 4.57 -9.40 -19.30
N GLN A 112 3.70 -9.95 -20.15
CA GLN A 112 3.77 -11.35 -20.60
C GLN A 112 5.11 -11.66 -21.27
N SER A 113 5.62 -10.76 -22.12
CA SER A 113 6.91 -10.93 -22.79
C SER A 113 8.07 -10.91 -21.80
N PHE A 114 8.04 -10.00 -20.82
CA PHE A 114 9.04 -9.93 -19.76
C PHE A 114 9.05 -11.18 -18.87
N PHE A 115 7.91 -11.64 -18.36
CA PHE A 115 7.84 -12.85 -17.55
C PHE A 115 8.20 -14.11 -18.34
N SER A 116 7.77 -14.21 -19.59
CA SER A 116 8.19 -15.31 -20.48
C SER A 116 9.70 -15.36 -20.65
N SER A 117 10.35 -14.19 -20.81
CA SER A 117 11.81 -14.11 -20.87
C SER A 117 12.48 -14.51 -19.55
N LEU A 118 11.92 -14.12 -18.40
CA LEU A 118 12.40 -14.51 -17.08
C LEU A 118 12.30 -16.02 -16.86
N GLN A 119 11.18 -16.63 -17.22
CA GLN A 119 10.99 -18.09 -17.12
C GLN A 119 12.01 -18.85 -18.00
N ASN A 120 12.29 -18.33 -19.20
CA ASN A 120 13.32 -18.90 -20.08
C ASN A 120 14.72 -18.77 -19.45
N GLY A 121 15.08 -17.59 -18.91
CA GLY A 121 16.37 -17.39 -18.24
C GLY A 121 16.50 -18.14 -16.92
N ALA A 122 15.41 -18.36 -16.19
CA ALA A 122 15.40 -19.21 -14.99
C ALA A 122 15.61 -20.69 -15.33
N SER A 123 15.14 -21.14 -16.50
CA SER A 123 15.31 -22.53 -16.95
C SER A 123 16.73 -22.82 -17.44
N ASP A 124 17.44 -21.81 -17.94
CA ASP A 124 18.87 -21.87 -18.29
C ASP A 124 19.62 -20.63 -17.72
N PRO A 125 19.95 -20.65 -16.42
CA PRO A 125 20.58 -19.50 -15.75
C PRO A 125 22.00 -19.21 -16.24
N SER A 126 22.62 -20.12 -17.00
CA SER A 126 23.98 -19.94 -17.52
C SER A 126 24.01 -19.23 -18.89
N SER A 127 22.85 -19.14 -19.56
CA SER A 127 22.73 -18.60 -20.91
C SER A 127 22.79 -17.06 -20.95
N SER A 128 23.93 -16.54 -21.43
CA SER A 128 24.10 -15.10 -21.68
C SER A 128 23.04 -14.53 -22.66
N PRO A 129 22.67 -15.21 -23.77
CA PRO A 129 21.57 -14.77 -24.63
C PRO A 129 20.21 -14.67 -23.93
N ALA A 130 19.86 -15.65 -23.09
CA ALA A 130 18.58 -15.61 -22.35
C ALA A 130 18.53 -14.45 -21.35
N ARG A 131 19.64 -14.22 -20.65
CA ARG A 131 19.83 -13.06 -19.76
C ARG A 131 19.75 -11.72 -20.50
N GLN A 132 20.35 -11.63 -21.69
CA GLN A 132 20.29 -10.42 -22.51
C GLN A 132 18.85 -10.11 -22.96
N LEU A 133 18.08 -11.15 -23.31
CA LEU A 133 16.67 -10.98 -23.66
C LEU A 133 15.86 -10.38 -22.51
N ILE A 134 16.10 -10.83 -21.27
CA ILE A 134 15.41 -10.29 -20.08
C ILE A 134 15.70 -8.80 -19.91
N ILE A 135 16.95 -8.37 -20.07
CA ILE A 135 17.31 -6.94 -19.99
C ILE A 135 16.58 -6.15 -21.07
N THR A 136 16.54 -6.65 -22.31
CA THR A 136 15.81 -6.00 -23.40
C THR A 136 14.31 -5.92 -23.12
N GLN A 137 13.71 -6.96 -22.53
CA GLN A 137 12.29 -6.94 -22.15
C GLN A 137 12.02 -6.02 -20.97
N ALA A 138 12.91 -5.92 -19.98
CA ALA A 138 12.82 -4.97 -18.88
C ALA A 138 12.85 -3.52 -19.40
N GLN A 139 13.76 -3.21 -20.31
CA GLN A 139 13.84 -1.89 -20.97
C GLN A 139 12.58 -1.58 -21.77
N SER A 140 12.07 -2.55 -22.53
CA SER A 140 10.83 -2.41 -23.30
C SER A 140 9.62 -2.18 -22.41
N LEU A 141 9.57 -2.86 -21.26
CA LEU A 141 8.53 -2.70 -20.25
C LEU A 141 8.58 -1.30 -19.59
N SER A 142 9.76 -0.82 -19.19
CA SER A 142 9.92 0.55 -18.67
C SER A 142 9.47 1.60 -19.69
N LEU A 143 9.93 1.49 -20.94
CA LEU A 143 9.51 2.40 -22.01
C LEU A 143 8.00 2.37 -22.23
N ARG A 144 7.37 1.20 -22.06
CA ARG A 144 5.93 1.07 -22.15
C ARG A 144 5.21 1.85 -21.05
N TYR A 145 5.64 1.73 -19.79
CA TYR A 145 5.10 2.54 -18.70
C TYR A 145 5.24 4.05 -19.00
N ASN A 146 6.44 4.48 -19.43
CA ASN A 146 6.69 5.88 -19.73
C ASN A 146 5.77 6.39 -20.86
N THR A 147 5.62 5.62 -21.94
CA THR A 147 4.73 5.96 -23.07
C THR A 147 3.27 6.06 -22.64
N LEU A 148 2.79 5.16 -21.76
CA LEU A 148 1.42 5.22 -21.24
C LEU A 148 1.21 6.47 -20.39
N TYR A 149 2.17 6.80 -19.52
CA TYR A 149 2.14 8.03 -18.73
C TYR A 149 2.10 9.26 -19.63
N ASP A 150 3.01 9.35 -20.61
CA ASP A 150 3.10 10.51 -21.51
C ASP A 150 1.80 10.73 -22.28
N ARG A 151 1.15 9.66 -22.76
CA ARG A 151 -0.16 9.75 -23.44
C ARG A 151 -1.27 10.25 -22.52
N LEU A 152 -1.28 9.83 -21.25
CA LEU A 152 -2.25 10.31 -20.27
C LEU A 152 -1.99 11.76 -19.86
N ASP A 153 -0.72 12.14 -19.70
CA ASP A 153 -0.34 13.52 -19.39
C ASP A 153 -0.62 14.47 -20.57
N GLU A 154 -0.36 14.05 -21.81
CA GLU A 154 -0.80 14.75 -23.01
C GLU A 154 -2.31 14.89 -23.08
N THR A 155 -3.06 13.83 -22.71
CA THR A 155 -4.52 13.89 -22.60
C THR A 155 -4.95 14.89 -21.53
N SER A 156 -4.30 14.92 -20.37
CA SER A 156 -4.55 15.90 -19.30
C SER A 156 -4.31 17.34 -19.78
N LYS A 157 -3.19 17.60 -20.45
CA LYS A 157 -2.89 18.90 -21.06
C LYS A 157 -3.93 19.29 -22.11
N SER A 158 -4.32 18.35 -22.97
CA SER A 158 -5.37 18.58 -23.98
C SER A 158 -6.72 18.92 -23.33
N VAL A 159 -7.11 18.20 -22.27
CA VAL A 159 -8.35 18.48 -21.52
C VAL A 159 -8.29 19.87 -20.89
N ASN A 160 -7.18 20.25 -20.26
CA ASN A 160 -7.04 21.59 -19.66
C ASN A 160 -7.13 22.71 -20.72
N ASN A 161 -6.54 22.52 -21.90
CA ASN A 161 -6.66 23.46 -23.02
C ASN A 161 -8.10 23.54 -23.56
N GLU A 162 -8.78 22.40 -23.62
CA GLU A 162 -10.18 22.33 -24.06
C GLU A 162 -11.12 23.00 -23.05
N LEU A 163 -10.92 22.78 -21.75
CA LEU A 163 -11.60 23.50 -20.68
C LEU A 163 -11.42 25.01 -20.85
N GLY A 164 -10.19 25.49 -21.07
CA GLY A 164 -9.89 26.90 -21.34
C GLY A 164 -10.65 27.47 -22.54
N THR A 165 -10.74 26.70 -23.62
CA THR A 165 -11.46 27.09 -24.84
C THR A 165 -12.97 27.18 -24.59
N ILE A 166 -13.56 26.17 -23.95
CA ILE A 166 -14.98 26.14 -23.60
C ILE A 166 -15.34 27.29 -22.66
N MET A 167 -14.52 27.56 -21.64
CA MET A 167 -14.72 28.71 -20.74
C MET A 167 -14.68 30.04 -21.50
N GLY A 168 -13.78 30.18 -22.48
CA GLY A 168 -13.75 31.35 -23.37
C GLY A 168 -15.05 31.53 -24.16
N GLN A 169 -15.62 30.43 -24.67
CA GLN A 169 -16.91 30.42 -25.36
C GLN A 169 -18.08 30.77 -24.43
N VAL A 170 -18.08 30.23 -23.21
CA VAL A 170 -19.07 30.55 -22.17
C VAL A 170 -19.04 32.03 -21.83
N ASN A 171 -17.86 32.62 -21.63
CA ASN A 171 -17.69 34.05 -21.36
C ASN A 171 -18.24 34.92 -22.51
N ALA A 172 -17.99 34.52 -23.77
CA ALA A 172 -18.49 35.23 -24.94
C ALA A 172 -20.03 35.17 -25.04
N LEU A 173 -20.63 33.99 -24.79
CA LEU A 173 -22.08 33.81 -24.79
C LEU A 173 -22.75 34.56 -23.64
N ALA A 174 -22.18 34.51 -22.43
CA ALA A 174 -22.67 35.27 -21.27
C ALA A 174 -22.68 36.78 -21.56
N LYS A 175 -21.61 37.31 -22.16
CA LYS A 175 -21.55 38.72 -22.59
C LYS A 175 -22.59 39.04 -23.67
N SER A 176 -22.81 38.13 -24.62
CA SER A 176 -23.85 38.30 -25.64
C SER A 176 -25.25 38.36 -25.01
N VAL A 177 -25.56 37.50 -24.04
CA VAL A 177 -26.84 37.52 -23.32
C VAL A 177 -27.02 38.84 -22.56
N GLY A 178 -25.98 39.33 -21.87
CA GLY A 178 -26.02 40.64 -21.20
C GLY A 178 -26.29 41.80 -22.16
N ASN A 179 -25.63 41.83 -23.32
CA ASN A 179 -25.85 42.83 -24.36
C ASN A 179 -27.27 42.74 -24.96
N LEU A 180 -27.79 41.53 -25.13
CA LEU A 180 -29.15 41.28 -25.61
C LEU A 180 -30.18 41.73 -24.58
N ASN A 181 -29.98 41.45 -23.28
CA ASN A 181 -30.84 41.98 -22.21
C ASN A 181 -30.91 43.51 -22.25
N GLN A 182 -29.76 44.19 -22.37
CA GLN A 182 -29.73 45.64 -22.53
C GLN A 182 -30.52 46.11 -23.76
N SER A 183 -30.30 45.49 -24.92
CA SER A 183 -30.97 45.86 -26.16
C SER A 183 -32.49 45.63 -26.09
N ILE A 184 -32.93 44.55 -25.43
CA ILE A 184 -34.34 44.23 -25.19
C ILE A 184 -34.96 45.26 -24.25
N ALA A 185 -34.28 45.60 -23.14
CA ALA A 185 -34.74 46.59 -22.18
C ALA A 185 -34.89 47.98 -22.83
N GLU A 186 -33.91 48.42 -23.62
CA GLU A 186 -33.94 49.70 -24.35
C GLU A 186 -35.11 49.77 -25.35
N LYS A 187 -35.37 48.67 -26.09
CA LYS A 187 -36.48 48.58 -27.04
C LYS A 187 -37.84 48.55 -26.34
N ASN A 188 -37.96 47.83 -25.23
CA ASN A 188 -39.18 47.78 -24.43
C ASN A 188 -39.49 49.14 -23.77
N ALA A 189 -38.47 49.89 -23.35
CA ALA A 189 -38.63 51.22 -22.77
C ALA A 189 -39.02 52.29 -23.81
N SER A 190 -38.62 52.11 -25.08
CA SER A 190 -38.83 53.09 -26.16
C SER A 190 -40.13 52.86 -26.97
N ALA A 191 -40.77 51.70 -26.84
CA ALA A 191 -41.89 51.30 -27.70
C ALA A 191 -43.24 51.46 -26.99
N SER A 192 -44.18 52.19 -27.60
CA SER A 192 -45.61 52.11 -27.24
C SER A 192 -46.32 50.92 -27.91
N GLY A 193 -45.59 49.90 -28.38
CA GLY A 193 -46.16 48.77 -29.10
C GLY A 193 -45.16 47.65 -29.44
N GLY A 194 -45.36 46.48 -28.82
CA GLY A 194 -44.81 45.17 -29.22
C GLY A 194 -43.46 44.79 -28.60
N ALA A 195 -43.29 43.49 -28.30
CA ALA A 195 -42.02 42.93 -27.83
C ALA A 195 -41.01 42.78 -29.00
N PRO A 196 -39.70 42.98 -28.77
CA PRO A 196 -38.67 42.85 -29.81
C PRO A 196 -38.35 41.38 -30.10
N ASN A 197 -39.21 40.73 -30.89
CA ASN A 197 -39.19 39.28 -31.10
C ASN A 197 -37.84 38.72 -31.56
N GLU A 198 -37.18 39.36 -32.53
CA GLU A 198 -35.88 38.91 -33.05
C GLU A 198 -34.77 38.93 -31.99
N LEU A 199 -34.76 39.93 -31.10
CA LEU A 199 -33.78 39.98 -30.00
C LEU A 199 -34.05 38.90 -28.96
N LEU A 200 -35.33 38.58 -28.73
CA LEU A 200 -35.73 37.48 -27.86
C LEU A 200 -35.31 36.12 -28.47
N ASP A 201 -35.49 35.92 -29.78
CA ASP A 201 -34.99 34.74 -30.52
C ASP A 201 -33.46 34.60 -30.38
N GLN A 202 -32.71 35.69 -30.62
CA GLN A 202 -31.25 35.69 -30.49
C GLN A 202 -30.80 35.39 -29.06
N ARG A 203 -31.51 35.89 -28.05
CA ARG A 203 -31.21 35.60 -26.64
C ARG A 203 -31.47 34.14 -26.31
N ASP A 204 -32.62 33.61 -26.72
CA ASP A 204 -32.97 32.21 -26.44
C ASP A 204 -32.01 31.24 -27.14
N GLU A 205 -31.56 31.55 -28.37
CA GLU A 205 -30.54 30.77 -29.08
C GLU A 205 -29.17 30.88 -28.40
N ALA A 206 -28.77 32.06 -27.92
CA ALA A 206 -27.55 32.22 -27.13
C ALA A 206 -27.60 31.41 -25.83
N LEU A 207 -28.76 31.38 -25.14
CA LEU A 207 -28.99 30.56 -23.95
C LEU A 207 -28.99 29.06 -24.27
N ARG A 208 -29.53 28.66 -25.43
CA ARG A 208 -29.48 27.26 -25.91
C ARG A 208 -28.04 26.82 -26.18
N LYS A 209 -27.25 27.63 -26.89
CA LYS A 209 -25.81 27.38 -27.09
C LYS A 209 -25.04 27.35 -25.77
N LEU A 210 -25.37 28.24 -24.84
CA LEU A 210 -24.76 28.24 -23.51
C LEU A 210 -25.06 26.94 -22.75
N SER A 211 -26.27 26.40 -22.90
CA SER A 211 -26.67 25.11 -22.30
C SER A 211 -25.93 23.90 -22.89
N GLU A 212 -25.36 23.99 -24.10
CA GLU A 212 -24.46 22.95 -24.64
C GLU A 212 -23.15 22.88 -23.83
N LEU A 213 -22.68 24.03 -23.33
CA LEU A 213 -21.38 24.16 -22.69
C LEU A 213 -21.42 23.97 -21.18
N VAL A 214 -22.45 24.49 -20.50
CA VAL A 214 -22.59 24.44 -19.03
C VAL A 214 -24.06 24.43 -18.62
N SER A 215 -24.38 23.80 -17.48
CA SER A 215 -25.72 23.88 -16.91
C SER A 215 -26.04 25.30 -16.46
N VAL A 216 -27.19 25.82 -16.87
CA VAL A 216 -27.67 27.16 -16.52
C VAL A 216 -29.08 27.14 -15.98
N GLN A 217 -29.32 27.94 -14.95
CA GLN A 217 -30.63 28.22 -14.38
C GLN A 217 -31.02 29.65 -14.73
N LEU A 218 -32.26 29.83 -15.19
CA LEU A 218 -32.76 31.12 -15.68
C LEU A 218 -33.80 31.68 -14.70
N VAL A 219 -33.66 32.95 -14.35
CA VAL A 219 -34.66 33.69 -13.57
C VAL A 219 -35.05 34.94 -14.35
N LYS A 220 -36.33 35.02 -14.74
CA LYS A 220 -36.91 36.19 -15.40
C LYS A 220 -37.29 37.24 -14.37
N GLN A 221 -37.02 38.51 -14.66
CA GLN A 221 -37.35 39.64 -13.80
C GLN A 221 -38.46 40.50 -14.43
N ASP A 222 -39.19 41.29 -13.63
CA ASP A 222 -40.38 42.06 -14.05
C ASP A 222 -40.11 43.06 -15.20
N GLY A 223 -38.84 43.41 -15.46
CA GLY A 223 -38.39 44.26 -16.57
C GLY A 223 -38.13 43.55 -17.91
N GLY A 224 -38.30 42.22 -17.99
CA GLY A 224 -38.02 41.42 -19.18
C GLY A 224 -36.57 40.92 -19.32
N ASP A 225 -35.70 41.31 -18.37
CA ASP A 225 -34.34 40.81 -18.22
C ASP A 225 -34.31 39.35 -17.76
N VAL A 226 -33.29 38.61 -18.21
CA VAL A 226 -33.04 37.22 -17.81
C VAL A 226 -31.71 37.16 -17.07
N ASN A 227 -31.77 36.78 -15.79
CA ASN A 227 -30.59 36.48 -14.99
C ASN A 227 -30.24 35.00 -15.19
N VAL A 228 -28.95 34.73 -15.37
CA VAL A 228 -28.40 33.40 -15.64
C VAL A 228 -27.50 33.02 -14.48
N PHE A 229 -27.80 31.89 -13.85
CA PHE A 229 -27.02 31.32 -12.74
C PHE A 229 -26.44 29.97 -13.16
N ILE A 230 -25.30 29.61 -12.59
CA ILE A 230 -24.65 28.30 -12.77
C ILE A 230 -24.57 27.56 -11.44
N GLY A 231 -24.48 26.23 -11.50
CA GLY A 231 -24.20 25.40 -10.33
C GLY A 231 -25.16 25.63 -9.17
N ASN A 232 -24.59 25.93 -7.99
CA ASN A 232 -25.31 26.16 -6.75
C ASN A 232 -25.86 27.60 -6.59
N GLY A 233 -26.01 28.35 -7.69
CA GLY A 233 -26.61 29.70 -7.67
C GLY A 233 -25.62 30.84 -7.91
N GLU A 234 -24.45 30.55 -8.49
CA GLU A 234 -23.47 31.58 -8.81
C GLU A 234 -23.92 32.41 -10.02
N PRO A 235 -23.96 33.75 -9.94
CA PRO A 235 -24.48 34.61 -11.00
C PRO A 235 -23.50 34.71 -12.18
N LEU A 236 -23.89 34.18 -13.34
CA LEU A 236 -23.13 34.32 -14.59
C LEU A 236 -23.55 35.57 -15.38
N VAL A 237 -24.85 35.87 -15.44
CA VAL A 237 -25.39 37.09 -16.05
C VAL A 237 -26.43 37.69 -15.14
N VAL A 238 -26.30 38.98 -14.80
CA VAL A 238 -27.29 39.73 -14.02
C VAL A 238 -27.60 41.04 -14.74
N GLY A 239 -28.84 41.19 -15.20
CA GLY A 239 -29.26 42.29 -16.05
C GLY A 239 -28.40 42.36 -17.33
N ASN A 240 -27.65 43.45 -17.49
CA ASN A 240 -26.75 43.65 -18.64
C ASN A 240 -25.27 43.28 -18.37
N ARG A 241 -24.93 42.78 -17.18
CA ARG A 241 -23.55 42.48 -16.82
C ARG A 241 -23.30 40.98 -16.82
N ALA A 242 -22.18 40.56 -17.39
CA ALA A 242 -21.73 39.17 -17.41
C ALA A 242 -20.46 39.00 -16.57
N SER A 243 -20.45 37.98 -15.73
CA SER A 243 -19.27 37.47 -15.04
C SER A 243 -18.40 36.66 -16.00
N ALA A 244 -17.12 36.48 -15.64
CA ALA A 244 -16.16 35.76 -16.46
C ALA A 244 -15.52 34.62 -15.67
N PHE A 245 -15.42 33.46 -16.31
CA PHE A 245 -14.56 32.37 -15.88
C PHE A 245 -13.11 32.71 -16.14
N THR A 246 -12.28 32.39 -15.15
CA THR A 246 -10.82 32.50 -15.20
C THR A 246 -10.22 31.22 -14.63
N VAL A 247 -9.12 30.77 -15.21
CA VAL A 247 -8.36 29.64 -14.68
C VAL A 247 -7.14 30.19 -13.95
N GLN A 248 -6.96 29.78 -12.70
CA GLN A 248 -5.75 30.10 -11.94
C GLN A 248 -4.82 28.88 -11.84
N ASN A 249 -3.60 29.11 -11.36
CA ASN A 249 -2.58 28.06 -11.19
C ASN A 249 -3.16 26.87 -10.42
N GLY A 250 -2.90 25.65 -10.92
CA GLY A 250 -3.45 24.41 -10.36
C GLY A 250 -4.73 23.90 -11.03
N GLY A 251 -5.27 24.61 -12.05
CA GLY A 251 -6.42 24.14 -12.82
C GLY A 251 -7.78 24.38 -12.15
N LYS A 252 -7.80 25.15 -11.06
CA LYS A 252 -9.02 25.62 -10.42
C LYS A 252 -9.70 26.69 -11.26
N ILE A 253 -11.02 26.60 -11.34
CA ILE A 253 -11.86 27.50 -12.11
C ILE A 253 -12.47 28.52 -11.16
N TYR A 254 -12.18 29.79 -11.41
CA TYR A 254 -12.70 30.91 -10.65
C TYR A 254 -13.70 31.71 -11.46
N LEU A 255 -14.82 32.07 -10.84
CA LEU A 255 -15.76 33.04 -11.39
C LEU A 255 -15.47 34.42 -10.79
N SER A 256 -14.98 35.34 -11.62
CA SER A 256 -14.81 36.73 -11.20
C SER A 256 -16.14 37.47 -11.27
N ASN A 257 -16.60 38.00 -10.15
CA ASN A 257 -17.80 38.81 -10.07
C ASN A 257 -17.51 40.29 -10.44
N ASN A 258 -18.57 41.06 -10.64
CA ASN A 258 -18.48 42.47 -11.01
C ASN A 258 -17.94 43.40 -9.91
N THR A 259 -17.69 42.90 -8.70
CA THR A 259 -17.07 43.65 -7.60
C THR A 259 -15.56 43.38 -7.47
N GLY A 260 -14.98 42.58 -8.37
CA GLY A 260 -13.56 42.23 -8.36
C GLY A 260 -13.21 41.07 -7.42
N SER A 261 -14.20 40.40 -6.83
CA SER A 261 -14.01 39.20 -6.02
C SER A 261 -14.11 37.96 -6.90
N ALA A 262 -13.22 36.98 -6.68
CA ALA A 262 -13.22 35.71 -7.39
C ALA A 262 -13.63 34.58 -6.43
N SER A 263 -14.60 33.77 -6.82
CA SER A 263 -15.03 32.57 -6.09
C SER A 263 -14.52 31.32 -6.81
N ASP A 264 -14.00 30.33 -6.07
CA ASP A 264 -13.65 29.01 -6.63
C ASP A 264 -14.95 28.25 -6.91
N VAL A 265 -15.22 27.99 -8.18
CA VAL A 265 -16.45 27.34 -8.65
C VAL A 265 -16.16 25.98 -9.28
N THR A 266 -14.96 25.43 -9.10
CA THR A 266 -14.52 24.17 -9.73
C THR A 266 -15.53 23.05 -9.49
N ASP A 267 -15.93 22.84 -8.23
CA ASP A 267 -16.89 21.79 -7.83
C ASP A 267 -18.36 22.19 -8.08
N ALA A 268 -18.63 23.48 -8.31
CA ALA A 268 -19.97 23.98 -8.58
C ALA A 268 -20.37 23.85 -10.06
N ILE A 269 -19.41 23.64 -10.96
CA ILE A 269 -19.66 23.50 -12.40
C ILE A 269 -20.20 22.09 -12.67
N ALA A 270 -21.43 22.03 -13.17
CA ALA A 270 -22.08 20.79 -13.60
C ALA A 270 -22.73 20.96 -14.98
N GLY A 271 -22.95 19.84 -15.68
CA GLY A 271 -23.63 19.82 -16.97
C GLY A 271 -22.83 20.39 -18.15
N GLY A 272 -23.33 20.13 -19.36
CA GLY A 272 -22.72 20.54 -20.62
C GLY A 272 -21.33 19.94 -20.83
N GLN A 273 -20.66 20.38 -21.90
CA GLN A 273 -19.31 19.91 -22.24
C GLN A 273 -18.29 20.16 -21.12
N LEU A 274 -18.42 21.28 -20.39
CA LEU A 274 -17.51 21.64 -19.30
C LEU A 274 -17.60 20.63 -18.14
N GLY A 275 -18.83 20.29 -17.70
CA GLY A 275 -19.05 19.26 -16.68
C GLY A 275 -18.63 17.86 -17.14
N GLY A 276 -18.75 17.56 -18.44
CA GLY A 276 -18.32 16.27 -19.01
C GLY A 276 -16.80 16.09 -18.94
N LEU A 277 -16.04 17.15 -19.24
CA LEU A 277 -14.59 17.15 -19.15
C LEU A 277 -14.06 17.08 -17.70
N LEU A 278 -14.67 17.84 -16.78
CA LEU A 278 -14.31 17.78 -15.35
C LEU A 278 -14.56 16.39 -14.79
N LYS A 279 -15.74 15.82 -15.06
CA LYS A 279 -16.05 14.45 -14.65
C LYS A 279 -15.08 13.42 -15.24
N PHE A 280 -14.68 13.57 -16.50
CA PHE A 280 -13.67 12.70 -17.11
C PHE A 280 -12.30 12.82 -16.43
N LYS A 281 -11.88 14.05 -16.10
CA LYS A 281 -10.63 14.31 -15.40
C LYS A 281 -10.59 13.61 -14.04
N ASP A 282 -11.67 13.72 -13.27
CA ASP A 282 -11.72 13.25 -11.89
C ASP A 282 -12.07 11.75 -11.77
N ASP A 283 -13.04 11.25 -12.55
CA ASP A 283 -13.52 9.86 -12.44
C ASP A 283 -12.67 8.85 -13.21
N VAL A 284 -11.85 9.30 -14.17
CA VAL A 284 -11.15 8.42 -15.11
C VAL A 284 -9.67 8.77 -15.20
N LEU A 285 -9.35 9.99 -15.65
CA LEU A 285 -7.99 10.33 -16.05
C LEU A 285 -7.02 10.33 -14.86
N GLN A 286 -7.38 10.99 -13.76
CA GLN A 286 -6.57 11.05 -12.55
C GLN A 286 -6.41 9.65 -11.91
N PRO A 287 -7.49 8.87 -11.66
CA PRO A 287 -7.35 7.49 -11.20
C PRO A 287 -6.48 6.62 -12.11
N SER A 288 -6.59 6.78 -13.44
CA SER A 288 -5.77 6.01 -14.40
C SER A 288 -4.27 6.32 -14.29
N LEU A 289 -3.91 7.60 -14.15
CA LEU A 289 -2.52 8.02 -13.93
C LEU A 289 -1.97 7.43 -12.63
N ASN A 290 -2.74 7.55 -11.56
CA ASN A 290 -2.36 7.05 -10.24
C ASN A 290 -2.26 5.52 -10.21
N GLU A 291 -3.15 4.81 -10.89
CA GLU A 291 -3.14 3.34 -10.90
C GLU A 291 -1.97 2.76 -11.69
N ILE A 292 -1.68 3.27 -12.89
CA ILE A 292 -0.51 2.80 -13.65
C ILE A 292 0.78 3.14 -12.90
N GLY A 293 0.84 4.32 -12.29
CA GLY A 293 1.97 4.70 -11.47
C GLY A 293 2.14 3.83 -10.22
N ARG A 294 1.04 3.45 -9.56
CA ARG A 294 1.02 2.49 -8.43
C ARG A 294 1.57 1.13 -8.86
N ILE A 295 1.09 0.60 -9.97
CA ILE A 295 1.54 -0.67 -10.55
C ILE A 295 3.04 -0.62 -10.85
N ALA A 296 3.52 0.46 -11.48
CA ALA A 296 4.94 0.65 -11.79
C ALA A 296 5.82 0.70 -10.53
N ILE A 297 5.40 1.42 -9.49
CA ILE A 297 6.12 1.54 -8.21
C ILE A 297 6.20 0.17 -7.52
N VAL A 298 5.08 -0.55 -7.39
CA VAL A 298 5.05 -1.85 -6.71
C VAL A 298 5.88 -2.88 -7.47
N MET A 299 5.82 -2.87 -8.82
CA MET A 299 6.65 -3.73 -9.64
C MET A 299 8.14 -3.42 -9.44
N SER A 300 8.53 -2.15 -9.55
CA SER A 300 9.92 -1.71 -9.38
C SER A 300 10.48 -2.15 -8.02
N ASP A 301 9.77 -1.85 -6.94
CA ASP A 301 10.16 -2.21 -5.57
C ASP A 301 10.25 -3.73 -5.37
N ALA A 302 9.26 -4.50 -5.84
CA ALA A 302 9.25 -5.95 -5.70
C ALA A 302 10.41 -6.61 -6.46
N PHE A 303 10.67 -6.20 -7.69
CA PHE A 303 11.79 -6.72 -8.49
C PHE A 303 13.13 -6.31 -7.89
N ASN A 304 13.29 -5.06 -7.47
CA ASN A 304 14.52 -4.60 -6.83
C ASN A 304 14.82 -5.34 -5.54
N LYS A 305 13.80 -5.62 -4.71
CA LYS A 305 13.97 -6.42 -3.49
C LYS A 305 14.48 -7.82 -3.78
N VAL A 306 13.90 -8.52 -4.76
CA VAL A 306 14.37 -9.88 -5.11
C VAL A 306 15.75 -9.82 -5.78
N GLN A 307 15.94 -8.94 -6.75
CA GLN A 307 17.20 -8.81 -7.50
C GLN A 307 18.38 -8.47 -6.58
N THR A 308 18.24 -7.54 -5.65
CA THR A 308 19.35 -7.14 -4.76
C THR A 308 19.72 -8.22 -3.73
N GLN A 309 18.85 -9.19 -3.48
CA GLN A 309 19.10 -10.31 -2.56
C GLN A 309 19.82 -11.49 -3.22
N GLY A 310 19.95 -11.50 -4.55
CA GLY A 310 20.62 -12.56 -5.30
C GLY A 310 22.10 -12.31 -5.56
N LEU A 311 22.74 -13.29 -6.20
CA LEU A 311 24.07 -13.16 -6.79
C LEU A 311 24.03 -13.12 -8.31
N ASP A 312 24.81 -12.22 -8.87
CA ASP A 312 25.06 -12.04 -10.29
C ASP A 312 25.98 -13.16 -10.86
N SER A 313 26.19 -13.18 -12.18
CA SER A 313 27.04 -14.19 -12.84
C SER A 313 28.51 -14.16 -12.39
N ASN A 314 28.94 -13.09 -11.74
CA ASN A 314 30.28 -12.88 -11.21
C ASN A 314 30.39 -13.22 -9.70
N GLY A 315 29.27 -13.55 -9.05
CA GLY A 315 29.21 -13.83 -7.62
C GLY A 315 29.12 -12.58 -6.74
N ASN A 316 28.78 -11.42 -7.32
CA ASN A 316 28.50 -10.20 -6.57
C ASN A 316 27.02 -10.10 -6.24
N TYR A 317 26.66 -9.36 -5.18
CA TYR A 317 25.26 -9.07 -4.91
C TYR A 317 24.62 -8.28 -6.06
N GLY A 318 23.35 -8.58 -6.32
CA GLY A 318 22.60 -7.94 -7.39
C GLY A 318 22.45 -6.43 -7.20
N GLN A 319 22.48 -5.70 -8.31
CA GLN A 319 22.12 -4.29 -8.38
C GLN A 319 20.64 -4.14 -8.68
N ALA A 320 20.03 -3.01 -8.29
CA ALA A 320 18.62 -2.72 -8.59
C ALA A 320 18.32 -2.91 -10.09
N MET A 321 17.19 -3.57 -10.38
CA MET A 321 16.74 -3.82 -11.76
C MET A 321 16.10 -2.58 -12.37
N PHE A 322 15.36 -1.83 -11.56
CA PHE A 322 14.63 -0.62 -11.93
C PHE A 322 15.02 0.55 -11.02
N THR A 323 14.71 1.79 -11.40
CA THR A 323 14.91 2.99 -10.57
C THR A 323 14.36 2.79 -9.16
N ASP A 324 15.11 3.20 -8.14
CA ASP A 324 14.63 3.22 -6.76
C ASP A 324 13.38 4.12 -6.68
N ILE A 325 12.30 3.59 -6.11
CA ILE A 325 11.04 4.30 -5.96
C ILE A 325 11.18 5.50 -5.03
N ASN A 326 12.19 5.56 -4.18
CA ASN A 326 12.48 6.68 -3.29
C ASN A 326 13.78 7.40 -3.64
N ASP A 327 14.20 7.35 -4.92
CA ASP A 327 15.25 8.24 -5.42
C ASP A 327 14.96 9.70 -5.05
N GLU A 328 16.00 10.44 -4.72
CA GLU A 328 15.90 11.82 -4.22
C GLU A 328 15.09 12.72 -5.17
N SER A 329 15.26 12.57 -6.48
CA SER A 329 14.51 13.36 -7.46
C SER A 329 13.00 13.05 -7.48
N ILE A 330 12.63 11.82 -7.12
CA ILE A 330 11.25 11.33 -7.14
C ILE A 330 10.49 11.78 -5.89
N ILE A 331 11.10 11.70 -4.70
CA ILE A 331 10.44 12.00 -3.43
C ILE A 331 9.96 13.46 -3.34
N TYR A 332 10.68 14.41 -3.95
CA TYR A 332 10.25 15.81 -4.03
C TYR A 332 9.17 16.01 -5.10
N SER A 333 9.25 15.29 -6.22
CA SER A 333 8.28 15.42 -7.32
C SER A 333 6.84 14.98 -6.95
N ARG A 334 6.70 14.23 -5.86
CA ARG A 334 5.41 13.81 -5.28
C ARG A 334 4.69 14.91 -4.51
N VAL A 335 5.34 16.04 -4.25
CA VAL A 335 4.76 17.16 -3.51
C VAL A 335 4.55 18.34 -4.45
N ALA A 336 3.30 18.68 -4.70
CA ALA A 336 2.92 19.87 -5.45
C ALA A 336 2.52 20.99 -4.48
N HIS A 337 3.21 22.14 -4.59
CA HIS A 337 2.93 23.30 -3.76
C HIS A 337 1.64 24.00 -4.19
N GLY A 338 0.79 24.35 -3.23
CA GLY A 338 -0.37 25.19 -3.44
C GLY A 338 -0.02 26.67 -3.56
N VAL A 339 -1.05 27.53 -3.53
CA VAL A 339 -0.86 28.98 -3.48
C VAL A 339 -0.58 29.39 -2.04
N ASN A 340 0.69 29.34 -1.66
CA ASN A 340 1.13 29.62 -0.30
C ASN A 340 1.60 31.07 -0.17
N ALA A 341 1.40 31.67 1.01
CA ALA A 341 1.90 33.02 1.28
C ALA A 341 3.45 33.01 1.37
N LEU A 342 4.08 34.15 1.06
CA LEU A 342 5.53 34.29 1.17
C LEU A 342 6.00 34.20 2.64
N PRO A 343 7.24 33.76 2.91
CA PRO A 343 8.24 33.29 1.94
C PRO A 343 7.92 31.89 1.39
N ASP A 344 8.35 31.60 0.16
CA ASP A 344 8.19 30.27 -0.46
C ASP A 344 9.48 29.46 -0.34
N ASP A 345 9.82 29.11 0.91
CA ASP A 345 11.07 28.44 1.31
C ASP A 345 10.84 27.03 1.90
N ARG A 346 9.61 26.51 1.87
CA ARG A 346 9.28 25.20 2.45
C ARG A 346 9.86 24.08 1.62
N VAL A 347 10.54 23.15 2.27
CA VAL A 347 11.07 21.94 1.65
C VAL A 347 10.39 20.74 2.29
N LEU A 348 9.65 19.98 1.48
CA LEU A 348 9.00 18.75 1.88
C LEU A 348 9.31 17.63 0.90
N SER A 349 9.45 16.41 1.42
CA SER A 349 9.59 15.20 0.62
C SER A 349 8.57 14.14 1.03
N LEU A 350 8.14 13.32 0.08
CA LEU A 350 7.21 12.22 0.31
C LEU A 350 7.85 10.88 -0.06
N THR A 351 8.16 10.09 0.97
CA THR A 351 8.76 8.76 0.85
C THR A 351 7.69 7.67 0.96
N ILE A 352 7.81 6.61 0.16
CA ILE A 352 6.97 5.41 0.30
C ILE A 352 7.70 4.42 1.21
N GLU A 353 7.17 4.17 2.41
CA GLU A 353 7.76 3.17 3.33
C GLU A 353 7.29 1.75 2.99
N ASN A 354 6.05 1.60 2.53
CA ASN A 354 5.49 0.31 2.15
C ASN A 354 4.72 0.42 0.83
N ALA A 355 5.37 0.04 -0.28
CA ALA A 355 4.76 0.03 -1.62
C ALA A 355 3.50 -0.85 -1.70
N GLY A 356 3.41 -1.92 -0.92
CA GLY A 356 2.23 -2.79 -0.91
C GLY A 356 1.00 -2.19 -0.22
N ALA A 357 1.17 -1.12 0.57
CA ALA A 357 0.09 -0.46 1.31
C ALA A 357 -0.43 0.82 0.64
N ILE A 358 0.26 1.34 -0.40
CA ILE A 358 -0.14 2.59 -1.05
C ILE A 358 -1.46 2.44 -1.83
N THR A 359 -2.27 3.49 -1.81
CA THR A 359 -3.52 3.58 -2.57
C THR A 359 -3.34 4.38 -3.87
N ILE A 360 -4.42 4.54 -4.64
CA ILE A 360 -4.45 5.41 -5.82
C ILE A 360 -4.82 6.86 -5.50
N ASP A 361 -4.98 7.19 -4.21
CA ASP A 361 -5.44 8.52 -3.81
C ASP A 361 -4.31 9.52 -3.74
N ASP A 362 -4.61 10.75 -4.15
CA ASP A 362 -3.83 11.93 -3.79
C ASP A 362 -4.30 12.43 -2.41
N TYR A 363 -3.46 13.21 -1.72
CA TYR A 363 -3.78 13.76 -0.41
C TYR A 363 -3.57 15.28 -0.40
N LYS A 364 -4.39 15.99 0.37
CA LYS A 364 -4.22 17.41 0.65
C LYS A 364 -3.64 17.59 2.04
N PHE A 365 -2.44 18.15 2.13
CA PHE A 365 -1.82 18.58 3.38
C PHE A 365 -2.07 20.07 3.55
N GLU A 366 -2.84 20.45 4.56
CA GLU A 366 -3.27 21.82 4.81
C GLU A 366 -2.91 22.23 6.23
N ILE A 367 -2.37 23.43 6.40
CA ILE A 367 -2.16 24.06 7.71
C ILE A 367 -3.31 25.04 7.96
N THR A 368 -4.07 24.81 9.02
CA THR A 368 -5.28 25.58 9.33
C THR A 368 -4.92 27.06 9.54
N ALA A 369 -5.60 27.94 8.81
CA ALA A 369 -5.33 29.39 8.82
C ALA A 369 -5.31 29.97 10.24
N GLY A 370 -4.27 30.75 10.54
CA GLY A 370 -4.08 31.37 11.86
C GLY A 370 -3.63 30.41 12.98
N THR A 371 -3.29 29.16 12.65
CA THR A 371 -2.81 28.16 13.61
C THR A 371 -1.61 27.38 13.06
N ASN A 372 -1.00 26.54 13.90
CA ASN A 372 0.02 25.56 13.50
C ASN A 372 -0.56 24.13 13.36
N ASN A 373 -1.89 23.99 13.34
CA ASN A 373 -2.52 22.69 13.23
C ASN A 373 -2.57 22.27 11.76
N TYR A 374 -2.09 21.07 11.46
CA TYR A 374 -2.18 20.51 10.13
C TYR A 374 -3.25 19.43 10.04
N THR A 375 -3.82 19.28 8.85
CA THR A 375 -4.70 18.17 8.49
C THR A 375 -4.25 17.59 7.16
N ILE A 376 -4.20 16.25 7.08
CA ILE A 376 -4.02 15.50 5.84
C ILE A 376 -5.36 14.87 5.48
N LYS A 377 -5.91 15.24 4.34
CA LYS A 377 -7.18 14.73 3.83
C LYS A 377 -6.98 13.95 2.54
N ARG A 378 -7.70 12.85 2.37
CA ARG A 378 -7.73 12.12 1.09
C ARG A 378 -8.48 12.96 0.04
N ALA A 379 -7.94 13.08 -1.17
CA ALA A 379 -8.51 13.96 -2.19
C ALA A 379 -9.82 13.42 -2.79
N SER A 380 -10.05 12.11 -2.75
CA SER A 380 -11.23 11.46 -3.32
C SER A 380 -12.51 11.65 -2.50
N ASP A 381 -12.42 11.65 -1.16
CA ASP A 381 -13.59 11.72 -0.26
C ASP A 381 -13.50 12.82 0.81
N ASN A 382 -12.40 13.58 0.85
CA ASN A 382 -12.08 14.59 1.86
C ASN A 382 -12.02 14.06 3.31
N SER A 383 -11.91 12.74 3.51
CA SER A 383 -11.73 12.15 4.83
C SER A 383 -10.38 12.53 5.44
N VAL A 384 -10.34 12.81 6.74
CA VAL A 384 -9.10 13.14 7.46
C VAL A 384 -8.36 11.83 7.75
N VAL A 385 -7.17 11.70 7.19
CA VAL A 385 -6.30 10.52 7.35
C VAL A 385 -5.30 10.74 8.49
N ASN A 386 -4.84 11.97 8.67
CA ASN A 386 -3.92 12.34 9.75
C ASN A 386 -4.12 13.81 10.14
N GLN A 387 -3.83 14.16 11.39
CA GLN A 387 -3.87 15.54 11.89
C GLN A 387 -2.91 15.70 13.06
N GLY A 388 -2.36 16.90 13.22
CA GLY A 388 -1.41 17.19 14.30
C GLY A 388 -0.99 18.65 14.33
N ILE A 389 0.17 18.91 14.95
CA ILE A 389 0.72 20.27 15.12
C ILE A 389 2.10 20.32 14.46
N ILE A 390 2.40 21.43 13.79
CA ILE A 390 3.74 21.74 13.29
C ILE A 390 4.63 22.17 14.46
N SER A 391 5.68 21.39 14.75
CA SER A 391 6.54 21.58 15.93
C SER A 391 7.52 22.74 15.81
N GLY A 392 7.79 23.23 14.59
CA GLY A 392 8.83 24.23 14.30
C GLY A 392 10.27 23.70 14.34
N ALA A 393 10.51 22.56 15.01
CA ALA A 393 11.73 21.78 14.87
C ALA A 393 11.68 20.92 13.60
N HIS A 394 12.78 20.92 12.83
CA HIS A 394 12.92 20.18 11.59
C HIS A 394 14.16 19.27 11.63
N PRO A 395 14.14 18.07 11.01
CA PRO A 395 13.02 17.54 10.24
C PRO A 395 11.86 17.05 11.11
N GLN A 396 10.63 17.26 10.68
CA GLN A 396 9.42 16.69 11.29
C GLN A 396 8.86 15.60 10.37
N GLU A 397 8.74 14.37 10.87
CA GLU A 397 8.21 13.22 10.12
C GLU A 397 6.74 12.96 10.47
N ILE A 398 5.91 12.72 9.44
CA ILE A 398 4.50 12.39 9.57
C ILE A 398 4.22 11.12 8.76
N LYS A 399 3.73 10.06 9.42
CA LYS A 399 3.48 8.75 8.81
C LYS A 399 1.97 8.48 8.71
N PHE A 400 1.53 8.01 7.54
CA PHE A 400 0.13 7.64 7.26
C PHE A 400 0.06 6.77 6.00
N ASP A 401 -0.88 5.82 5.93
CA ASP A 401 -1.17 5.00 4.72
C ASP A 401 0.07 4.41 4.00
N GLY A 402 1.11 4.02 4.74
CA GLY A 402 2.37 3.48 4.18
C GLY A 402 3.32 4.53 3.58
N LEU A 403 3.02 5.80 3.78
CA LEU A 403 3.77 6.98 3.35
C LEU A 403 4.42 7.67 4.55
N LYS A 404 5.55 8.34 4.28
CA LYS A 404 6.23 9.23 5.22
C LYS A 404 6.44 10.59 4.56
N LEU A 405 5.73 11.59 5.05
CA LEU A 405 5.93 13.00 4.72
C LEU A 405 6.99 13.58 5.66
N THR A 406 8.04 14.15 5.09
CA THR A 406 9.11 14.81 5.85
C THR A 406 9.06 16.30 5.59
N LEU A 407 8.90 17.10 6.65
CA LEU A 407 9.08 18.55 6.59
C LEU A 407 10.55 18.82 6.94
N GLU A 408 11.36 19.13 5.94
CA GLU A 408 12.82 19.16 6.08
C GLU A 408 13.35 20.50 6.56
N SER A 409 12.81 21.60 6.01
CA SER A 409 13.17 22.96 6.37
C SER A 409 12.17 23.97 5.80
N GLY A 410 12.31 25.24 6.22
CA GLY A 410 11.51 26.36 5.72
C GLY A 410 10.42 26.85 6.69
N THR A 411 9.66 27.83 6.23
CA THR A 411 8.67 28.55 7.04
C THR A 411 7.26 28.02 6.77
N PHE A 412 6.82 27.06 7.59
CA PHE A 412 5.46 26.53 7.56
C PHE A 412 4.51 27.42 8.36
N GLN A 413 3.47 27.93 7.72
CA GLN A 413 2.54 28.88 8.35
C GLN A 413 1.07 28.54 8.07
N GLY A 414 0.19 29.04 8.94
CA GLY A 414 -1.26 28.84 8.81
C GLY A 414 -1.78 29.41 7.49
N GLY A 415 -2.44 28.57 6.69
CA GLY A 415 -2.91 28.89 5.35
C GLY A 415 -2.15 28.15 4.24
N ASP A 416 -1.02 27.51 4.55
CA ASP A 416 -0.27 26.74 3.56
C ASP A 416 -1.00 25.46 3.16
N SER A 417 -0.90 25.10 1.89
CA SER A 417 -1.52 23.91 1.29
C SER A 417 -0.57 23.24 0.30
N PHE A 418 -0.59 21.91 0.31
CA PHE A 418 0.23 21.06 -0.56
C PHE A 418 -0.62 19.87 -1.03
N THR A 419 -0.45 19.48 -2.29
CA THR A 419 -1.03 18.25 -2.84
C THR A 419 0.04 17.18 -2.90
N LEU A 420 -0.21 16.06 -2.23
CA LEU A 420 0.67 14.89 -2.17
C LEU A 420 0.16 13.88 -3.19
N GLN A 421 1.02 13.49 -4.13
CA GLN A 421 0.68 12.61 -5.25
C GLN A 421 1.63 11.41 -5.27
N PRO A 422 1.42 10.40 -4.41
CA PRO A 422 2.43 9.37 -4.17
C PRO A 422 2.72 8.52 -5.40
N THR A 423 1.68 8.22 -6.19
CA THR A 423 1.73 7.26 -7.27
C THR A 423 1.71 7.88 -8.66
N ARG A 424 1.20 9.11 -8.82
CA ARG A 424 0.93 9.75 -10.12
C ARG A 424 2.06 9.63 -11.14
N THR A 425 3.31 9.91 -10.75
CA THR A 425 4.46 9.90 -11.67
C THR A 425 5.21 8.56 -11.72
N GLY A 426 4.79 7.54 -10.97
CA GLY A 426 5.52 6.27 -10.87
C GLY A 426 5.78 5.60 -12.22
N ALA A 427 4.86 5.75 -13.17
CA ALA A 427 5.00 5.22 -14.53
C ALA A 427 5.93 6.05 -15.43
N ARG A 428 6.12 7.34 -15.13
CA ARG A 428 7.12 8.20 -15.77
C ARG A 428 8.54 7.85 -15.30
N ASP A 429 8.68 7.56 -14.01
CA ASP A 429 9.98 7.49 -13.33
C ASP A 429 10.61 6.08 -13.35
N VAL A 430 9.85 5.06 -13.74
CA VAL A 430 10.36 3.69 -13.85
C VAL A 430 11.29 3.53 -15.06
N HIS A 431 12.55 3.18 -14.80
CA HIS A 431 13.55 2.88 -15.82
C HIS A 431 14.35 1.64 -15.45
N ALA A 432 14.62 0.76 -16.42
CA ALA A 432 15.49 -0.39 -16.24
C ALA A 432 16.96 0.08 -16.12
N LEU A 433 17.65 -0.36 -15.08
CA LEU A 433 19.02 0.09 -14.75
C LEU A 433 20.11 -0.89 -15.22
N LEU A 434 19.78 -2.18 -15.34
CA LEU A 434 20.73 -3.20 -15.77
C LEU A 434 21.09 -3.03 -17.25
N LYS A 435 22.38 -3.18 -17.57
CA LYS A 435 22.92 -2.96 -18.91
C LYS A 435 23.54 -4.22 -19.50
N THR A 436 24.10 -5.10 -18.67
CA THR A 436 24.80 -6.31 -19.11
C THR A 436 24.19 -7.57 -18.48
N PRO A 437 24.16 -8.69 -19.23
CA PRO A 437 23.50 -9.93 -18.80
C PRO A 437 24.08 -10.52 -17.51
N ASP A 438 25.34 -10.24 -17.23
CA ASP A 438 26.03 -10.73 -16.03
C ASP A 438 25.52 -10.10 -14.74
N GLN A 439 24.86 -8.92 -14.80
CA GLN A 439 24.32 -8.23 -13.62
C GLN A 439 23.01 -8.86 -13.11
N LEU A 440 22.37 -9.74 -13.89
CA LEU A 440 21.14 -10.41 -13.45
C LEU A 440 21.46 -11.39 -12.31
N ALA A 441 20.81 -11.20 -11.16
CA ALA A 441 21.18 -11.87 -9.93
C ALA A 441 20.31 -13.11 -9.72
N PHE A 442 20.58 -14.20 -10.45
CA PHE A 442 19.72 -15.39 -10.47
C PHE A 442 19.97 -16.38 -9.33
N ALA A 443 21.17 -16.36 -8.77
CA ALA A 443 21.55 -17.30 -7.74
C ALA A 443 21.18 -16.80 -6.35
N SER A 444 20.93 -17.73 -5.42
CA SER A 444 20.90 -17.37 -4.01
C SER A 444 22.34 -17.28 -3.47
N PRO A 445 22.66 -16.31 -2.59
CA PRO A 445 23.99 -16.17 -2.00
C PRO A 445 24.36 -17.27 -1.01
N ILE A 446 23.39 -18.03 -0.52
CA ILE A 446 23.64 -19.15 0.39
C ILE A 446 23.45 -20.49 -0.31
N ARG A 447 24.23 -21.48 0.10
CA ARG A 447 24.09 -22.87 -0.33
C ARG A 447 24.21 -23.78 0.87
N THR A 448 23.30 -24.73 0.96
CA THR A 448 23.32 -25.75 2.00
C THR A 448 23.86 -27.06 1.45
N THR A 449 24.56 -27.82 2.28
CA THR A 449 25.01 -29.17 1.93
C THR A 449 24.78 -30.14 3.09
N LYS A 450 24.55 -31.41 2.75
CA LYS A 450 24.49 -32.52 3.71
C LYS A 450 25.81 -33.28 3.64
N SER A 451 26.41 -33.58 4.80
CA SER A 451 27.60 -34.43 4.85
C SER A 451 27.30 -35.87 4.41
N GLY A 452 28.18 -36.43 3.59
CA GLY A 452 28.09 -37.83 3.13
C GLY A 452 28.31 -38.85 4.24
N SER A 453 28.86 -38.42 5.37
CA SER A 453 29.06 -39.25 6.57
C SER A 453 27.81 -39.34 7.45
N ASN A 454 26.74 -38.61 7.12
CA ASN A 454 25.50 -38.63 7.90
C ASN A 454 24.86 -40.01 7.84
N THR A 455 24.49 -40.52 9.00
CA THR A 455 23.85 -41.84 9.16
C THR A 455 22.33 -41.73 9.20
N GLY A 456 21.79 -40.55 9.55
CA GLY A 456 20.37 -40.27 9.51
C GLY A 456 19.84 -39.93 8.12
N ASN A 457 18.51 -40.01 7.97
CA ASN A 457 17.81 -39.63 6.75
C ASN A 457 17.44 -38.13 6.70
N GLY A 458 18.01 -37.32 7.60
CA GLY A 458 17.79 -35.88 7.63
C GLY A 458 18.14 -35.19 6.31
N THR A 459 17.34 -34.19 5.94
CA THR A 459 17.51 -33.37 4.73
C THR A 459 17.51 -31.91 5.09
N VAL A 460 18.33 -31.12 4.39
CA VAL A 460 18.39 -29.66 4.54
C VAL A 460 17.77 -29.01 3.30
N SER A 461 16.93 -27.99 3.50
CA SER A 461 16.41 -27.17 2.41
C SER A 461 17.54 -26.44 1.71
N ALA A 462 17.37 -26.05 0.44
CA ALA A 462 18.36 -25.25 -0.30
C ALA A 462 18.74 -23.93 0.41
N GLY A 463 17.85 -23.42 1.27
CA GLY A 463 17.98 -22.14 1.97
C GLY A 463 17.32 -21.02 1.19
N GLU A 464 16.72 -20.09 1.93
CA GLU A 464 16.02 -18.91 1.45
C GLU A 464 16.68 -17.67 2.04
N VAL A 465 16.92 -16.65 1.21
CA VAL A 465 17.39 -15.35 1.69
C VAL A 465 16.17 -14.47 1.94
N LEU A 466 16.10 -13.90 3.13
CA LEU A 466 15.00 -13.06 3.57
C LEU A 466 15.34 -11.57 3.42
N SER A 467 16.59 -11.22 3.71
CA SER A 467 17.11 -9.84 3.60
C SER A 467 18.62 -9.87 3.78
N LEU A 468 19.34 -9.07 2.99
CA LEU A 468 20.77 -8.80 3.26
C LEU A 468 20.96 -7.76 4.37
N TYR A 469 19.90 -7.01 4.71
CA TYR A 469 19.93 -5.90 5.63
C TYR A 469 19.17 -6.18 6.93
N ASP A 470 19.63 -5.59 8.02
CA ASP A 470 18.98 -5.61 9.34
C ASP A 470 17.74 -4.69 9.41
N ALA A 471 17.11 -4.59 10.58
CA ALA A 471 15.96 -3.72 10.80
C ALA A 471 16.27 -2.22 10.68
N LYS A 472 17.56 -1.83 10.76
CA LYS A 472 18.06 -0.45 10.63
C LYS A 472 18.63 -0.17 9.23
N ASN A 473 18.44 -1.10 8.29
CA ASN A 473 18.95 -1.04 6.91
C ASN A 473 20.48 -1.07 6.78
N ASN A 474 21.20 -1.58 7.79
CA ASN A 474 22.63 -1.87 7.67
C ASN A 474 22.82 -3.27 7.08
N LEU A 475 23.90 -3.46 6.32
CA LEU A 475 24.26 -4.77 5.79
C LEU A 475 24.53 -5.73 6.97
N LEU A 476 23.93 -6.92 6.93
CA LEU A 476 24.12 -7.92 7.99
C LEU A 476 25.57 -8.43 7.98
N PRO A 477 26.17 -8.68 9.16
CA PRO A 477 27.55 -9.18 9.26
C PRO A 477 27.80 -10.46 8.44
N SER A 478 26.78 -11.34 8.33
CA SER A 478 26.86 -12.57 7.54
C SER A 478 27.23 -12.32 6.08
N PHE A 479 26.84 -11.17 5.53
CA PHE A 479 26.98 -10.81 4.12
C PHE A 479 28.00 -9.70 3.86
N GLU A 480 28.69 -9.20 4.91
CA GLU A 480 29.61 -8.06 4.84
C GLU A 480 30.79 -8.31 3.89
N LYS A 481 31.31 -9.54 3.86
CA LYS A 481 32.40 -9.93 2.97
C LYS A 481 31.87 -10.42 1.62
N LEU A 482 32.21 -9.72 0.54
CA LEU A 482 31.86 -10.14 -0.80
C LEU A 482 32.44 -11.53 -1.13
N GLY A 483 31.63 -12.42 -1.71
CA GLY A 483 32.07 -13.76 -2.10
C GLY A 483 32.21 -14.79 -0.96
N ALA A 484 31.84 -14.44 0.28
CA ALA A 484 31.94 -15.33 1.43
C ALA A 484 30.86 -15.06 2.49
N LEU A 485 30.40 -16.11 3.16
CA LEU A 485 29.54 -16.01 4.32
C LEU A 485 30.44 -15.85 5.55
N THR A 486 30.16 -14.89 6.43
CA THR A 486 31.03 -14.59 7.58
C THR A 486 30.28 -14.72 8.91
N PRO A 487 30.51 -15.78 9.70
CA PRO A 487 31.17 -17.04 9.32
C PRO A 487 30.23 -17.94 8.48
N PRO A 488 30.77 -18.89 7.70
CA PRO A 488 30.00 -20.04 7.26
C PRO A 488 29.58 -20.88 8.47
N LEU A 489 28.42 -21.53 8.39
CA LEU A 489 27.84 -22.23 9.54
C LEU A 489 27.78 -23.74 9.32
N MET A 490 28.02 -24.50 10.39
CA MET A 490 27.73 -25.93 10.46
C MET A 490 26.66 -26.18 11.50
N ILE A 491 25.61 -26.87 11.09
CA ILE A 491 24.60 -27.45 11.96
C ILE A 491 25.07 -28.86 12.29
N ARG A 492 25.39 -29.12 13.55
CA ARG A 492 25.78 -30.44 14.03
C ARG A 492 24.71 -30.97 14.97
N PHE A 493 24.14 -32.13 14.64
CA PHE A 493 23.21 -32.82 15.52
C PHE A 493 23.98 -33.43 16.67
N THR A 494 23.68 -32.97 17.87
CA THR A 494 24.28 -33.51 19.07
C THR A 494 23.48 -34.73 19.52
N SER A 495 22.15 -34.77 19.32
CA SER A 495 21.29 -35.95 19.49
C SER A 495 20.25 -36.04 18.36
N ASP A 496 19.35 -37.04 18.41
CA ASP A 496 18.22 -37.16 17.47
C ASP A 496 17.23 -35.98 17.59
N THR A 497 17.23 -35.25 18.71
CA THR A 497 16.28 -34.16 19.01
C THR A 497 16.97 -32.85 19.37
N THR A 498 18.30 -32.75 19.29
CA THR A 498 19.04 -31.53 19.59
C THR A 498 20.21 -31.29 18.63
N TYR A 499 20.47 -30.02 18.33
CA TYR A 499 21.57 -29.60 17.48
C TYR A 499 22.31 -28.38 18.05
N GLU A 500 23.51 -28.12 17.54
CA GLU A 500 24.26 -26.90 17.80
C GLU A 500 24.69 -26.24 16.49
N LEU A 501 24.98 -24.93 16.55
CA LEU A 501 25.53 -24.19 15.43
C LEU A 501 27.00 -23.84 15.71
N LEU A 502 27.84 -24.11 14.73
CA LEU A 502 29.28 -23.92 14.78
C LEU A 502 29.73 -23.01 13.65
N ASP A 503 30.75 -22.21 13.93
CA ASP A 503 31.57 -21.53 12.93
C ASP A 503 32.36 -22.58 12.14
N ASN A 504 32.09 -22.65 10.85
CA ASN A 504 32.67 -23.60 9.91
C ASN A 504 33.78 -22.97 9.04
N THR A 505 34.38 -21.85 9.45
CA THR A 505 35.46 -21.19 8.70
C THR A 505 36.65 -22.14 8.50
N ASP A 506 36.90 -23.03 9.47
CA ASP A 506 37.82 -24.16 9.37
C ASP A 506 37.03 -25.48 9.54
N PRO A 507 36.65 -26.16 8.44
CA PRO A 507 35.87 -27.40 8.53
C PRO A 507 36.58 -28.56 9.23
N SER A 508 37.91 -28.50 9.37
CA SER A 508 38.68 -29.51 10.11
C SER A 508 38.63 -29.29 11.62
N ASN A 509 38.28 -28.07 12.06
CA ASN A 509 38.14 -27.70 13.46
C ASN A 509 37.00 -26.67 13.66
N PRO A 510 35.73 -27.08 13.51
CA PRO A 510 34.59 -26.18 13.71
C PRO A 510 34.54 -25.65 15.15
N LYS A 511 34.32 -24.34 15.30
CA LYS A 511 34.33 -23.66 16.60
C LYS A 511 32.93 -23.25 17.02
N ALA A 512 32.69 -23.09 18.31
CA ALA A 512 31.42 -22.53 18.78
C ALA A 512 31.28 -21.07 18.33
N LEU A 513 30.06 -20.66 17.97
CA LEU A 513 29.75 -19.26 17.69
C LEU A 513 29.98 -18.39 18.94
N ASN A 514 30.14 -17.08 18.73
CA ASN A 514 30.15 -16.10 19.80
C ASN A 514 29.00 -15.09 19.63
N PRO A 515 27.96 -15.14 20.47
CA PRO A 515 27.76 -16.09 21.56
C PRO A 515 27.34 -17.49 21.07
N PRO A 516 27.61 -18.57 21.83
CA PRO A 516 27.39 -19.96 21.37
C PRO A 516 25.91 -20.29 21.18
N VAL A 517 25.58 -21.17 20.23
CA VAL A 517 24.23 -21.71 20.00
C VAL A 517 24.30 -23.22 20.18
N ARG A 518 23.81 -23.73 21.31
CA ARG A 518 23.95 -25.15 21.67
C ARG A 518 22.61 -25.77 22.05
N GLU A 519 22.55 -27.09 21.93
CA GLU A 519 21.42 -27.93 22.35
C GLU A 519 20.03 -27.49 21.87
N GLN A 520 19.96 -26.75 20.77
CA GLN A 520 18.70 -26.27 20.21
C GLN A 520 17.76 -27.43 19.91
N THR A 521 16.49 -27.28 20.27
CA THR A 521 15.49 -28.34 20.12
C THR A 521 15.17 -28.58 18.64
N PHE A 522 15.14 -29.85 18.25
CA PHE A 522 14.71 -30.34 16.96
C PHE A 522 13.56 -31.33 17.14
N TYR A 523 12.53 -31.21 16.30
CA TYR A 523 11.36 -32.09 16.29
C TYR A 523 11.43 -33.04 15.10
N PRO A 524 11.81 -34.33 15.29
CA PRO A 524 11.96 -35.28 14.20
C PRO A 524 10.68 -35.50 13.40
N GLY A 525 10.84 -35.69 12.09
CA GLY A 525 9.73 -35.95 11.17
C GLY A 525 8.90 -34.72 10.79
N ARG A 526 9.26 -33.53 11.26
CA ARG A 526 8.67 -32.24 10.85
C ARG A 526 9.74 -31.35 10.21
N GLU A 527 9.31 -30.33 9.47
CA GLU A 527 10.23 -29.26 9.08
C GLU A 527 10.54 -28.38 10.29
N ASN A 528 11.83 -28.16 10.54
CA ASN A 528 12.33 -27.32 11.62
C ASN A 528 13.07 -26.13 11.01
N ALA A 529 12.58 -24.92 11.27
CA ALA A 529 13.28 -23.69 10.93
C ALA A 529 14.47 -23.47 11.87
N ILE A 530 15.65 -23.22 11.31
CA ILE A 530 16.90 -23.07 12.08
C ILE A 530 17.14 -21.64 12.55
N PHE A 531 16.77 -20.65 11.72
CA PHE A 531 16.89 -19.23 12.01
C PHE A 531 15.52 -18.57 12.01
N THR A 532 15.40 -17.42 12.67
CA THR A 532 14.15 -16.65 12.72
C THR A 532 13.88 -15.88 11.43
N THR A 533 12.61 -15.65 11.13
CA THR A 533 12.16 -14.71 10.09
C THR A 533 11.94 -13.31 10.62
N ASP A 534 11.96 -13.14 11.95
CA ASP A 534 11.74 -11.86 12.62
C ASP A 534 13.03 -11.03 12.63
N LYS A 535 13.02 -9.88 11.93
CA LYS A 535 14.18 -8.98 11.82
C LYS A 535 14.59 -8.34 13.14
N GLY A 536 13.68 -8.24 14.11
CA GLY A 536 13.95 -7.63 15.41
C GLY A 536 14.17 -8.64 16.53
N GLU A 537 14.28 -9.94 16.24
CA GLU A 537 14.48 -10.95 17.27
C GLU A 537 15.91 -10.91 17.82
N HIS A 538 16.02 -10.77 19.14
CA HIS A 538 17.28 -10.74 19.86
C HIS A 538 17.48 -12.00 20.70
N ARG A 539 18.73 -12.41 20.88
CA ARG A 539 19.13 -13.53 21.72
C ARG A 539 20.10 -13.08 22.80
N ILE A 540 19.90 -13.62 23.99
CA ILE A 540 20.71 -13.44 25.19
C ILE A 540 21.21 -14.81 25.58
N VAL A 541 22.52 -14.94 25.81
CA VAL A 541 23.13 -16.21 26.22
C VAL A 541 23.49 -16.12 27.69
N GLY A 542 23.10 -17.14 28.45
CA GLY A 542 23.30 -17.20 29.90
C GLY A 542 24.78 -17.36 30.26
N ASN A 543 25.47 -16.25 30.51
CA ASN A 543 26.89 -16.20 30.88
C ASN A 543 27.11 -15.57 32.28
N GLY A 544 26.11 -15.64 33.14
CA GLY A 544 26.24 -15.12 34.50
C GLY A 544 27.22 -15.93 35.37
N SER A 545 27.76 -15.27 36.40
CA SER A 545 28.82 -15.81 37.26
C SER A 545 28.46 -17.03 38.08
N ARG A 546 27.17 -17.40 38.18
CA ARG A 546 26.70 -18.58 38.92
C ARG A 546 26.29 -19.75 38.04
N THR A 547 26.26 -19.58 36.71
CA THR A 547 25.94 -20.68 35.78
C THR A 547 27.03 -21.77 35.78
N GLY A 548 26.67 -23.02 35.46
CA GLY A 548 27.64 -24.12 35.42
C GLY A 548 28.17 -24.49 36.81
N LEU A 549 29.49 -24.45 36.97
CA LEU A 549 30.23 -24.75 38.21
C LEU A 549 31.23 -23.62 38.56
N PRO A 550 30.82 -22.54 39.24
CA PRO A 550 31.66 -21.42 39.66
C PRO A 550 32.73 -21.85 40.66
N ALA A 551 33.83 -21.10 40.66
CA ALA A 551 35.07 -21.45 41.34
C ALA A 551 34.97 -21.59 42.88
N ASP A 552 33.97 -20.97 43.49
CA ASP A 552 33.72 -21.07 44.94
C ASP A 552 32.81 -22.24 45.33
N ARG A 553 32.35 -23.06 44.36
CA ARG A 553 31.52 -24.23 44.67
C ARG A 553 32.38 -25.39 45.17
N LEU A 554 32.11 -25.81 46.41
CA LEU A 554 32.79 -26.92 47.08
C LEU A 554 31.88 -28.16 47.15
N PRO A 555 32.45 -29.37 47.19
CA PRO A 555 31.68 -30.59 47.35
C PRO A 555 31.05 -30.66 48.75
N ALA A 556 29.91 -31.36 48.85
CA ALA A 556 29.19 -31.59 50.11
C ALA A 556 29.16 -33.08 50.45
N SER A 557 29.21 -33.42 51.73
CA SER A 557 28.91 -34.79 52.20
C SER A 557 27.40 -34.95 52.34
N LEU A 558 26.80 -35.82 51.53
CA LEU A 558 25.35 -36.07 51.49
C LEU A 558 25.06 -37.56 51.61
N THR A 559 23.97 -37.93 52.29
CA THR A 559 23.48 -39.31 52.26
C THR A 559 22.84 -39.64 50.91
N SER A 560 22.81 -40.91 50.51
CA SER A 560 22.14 -41.34 49.27
C SER A 560 20.66 -40.93 49.16
N SER A 561 19.95 -40.76 50.29
CA SER A 561 18.56 -40.28 50.34
C SER A 561 18.42 -38.75 50.45
N SER A 562 19.51 -38.02 50.68
CA SER A 562 19.47 -36.55 50.79
C SER A 562 19.10 -35.91 49.44
N PRO A 563 18.36 -34.79 49.43
CA PRO A 563 18.20 -33.96 48.23
C PRO A 563 19.56 -33.54 47.65
N ALA A 564 19.59 -33.23 46.35
CA ALA A 564 20.78 -32.69 45.69
C ALA A 564 21.26 -31.41 46.39
N GLN A 565 22.57 -31.14 46.30
CA GLN A 565 23.15 -29.89 46.79
C GLN A 565 22.48 -28.70 46.08
N ALA A 566 22.33 -27.58 46.79
CA ALA A 566 21.90 -26.32 46.19
C ALA A 566 22.82 -25.96 44.99
N ASN A 567 22.22 -25.65 43.83
CA ASN A 567 22.99 -25.25 42.64
C ASN A 567 23.58 -23.83 42.76
N GLY A 568 23.24 -23.09 43.81
CA GLY A 568 23.78 -21.77 44.12
C GLY A 568 23.12 -20.63 43.35
N TYR A 569 21.96 -20.87 42.73
CA TYR A 569 21.27 -19.83 41.95
C TYR A 569 20.57 -18.85 42.89
N PRO A 570 20.81 -17.54 42.76
CA PRO A 570 20.19 -16.53 43.62
C PRO A 570 18.73 -16.31 43.24
N VAL A 571 18.03 -15.52 44.05
CA VAL A 571 16.75 -14.91 43.65
C VAL A 571 17.08 -13.72 42.76
N GLU A 572 16.51 -13.69 41.55
CA GLU A 572 16.63 -12.54 40.64
C GLU A 572 15.28 -12.15 40.08
N GLN A 573 15.10 -10.86 39.80
CA GLN A 573 13.91 -10.36 39.13
C GLN A 573 14.23 -10.09 37.66
N PHE A 574 13.36 -10.58 36.77
CA PHE A 574 13.37 -10.28 35.34
C PHE A 574 12.13 -9.47 35.00
N THR A 575 12.35 -8.34 34.33
CA THR A 575 11.29 -7.41 33.91
C THR A 575 11.27 -7.37 32.39
N PHE A 576 10.24 -7.96 31.79
CA PHE A 576 10.02 -7.98 30.35
C PHE A 576 9.16 -6.79 29.96
N SER A 577 9.58 -6.00 28.98
CA SER A 577 8.81 -4.87 28.46
C SER A 577 8.57 -5.04 26.97
N THR A 578 7.31 -4.94 26.55
CA THR A 578 6.85 -5.08 25.17
C THR A 578 6.26 -3.76 24.69
N VAL A 579 6.72 -3.27 23.54
CA VAL A 579 6.18 -2.05 22.90
C VAL A 579 5.21 -2.43 21.79
N ASP A 580 3.96 -1.98 21.88
CA ASP A 580 3.00 -2.07 20.78
C ASP A 580 3.37 -1.06 19.69
N LYS A 581 3.66 -1.55 18.48
CA LYS A 581 4.13 -0.72 17.36
C LYS A 581 3.05 0.15 16.73
N THR A 582 1.78 -0.19 16.92
CA THR A 582 0.64 0.55 16.36
C THR A 582 0.23 1.69 17.29
N THR A 583 0.29 1.46 18.60
CA THR A 583 -0.17 2.45 19.61
C THR A 583 0.96 3.16 20.35
N GLY A 584 2.18 2.62 20.31
CA GLY A 584 3.33 3.09 21.09
C GLY A 584 3.26 2.76 22.59
N GLN A 585 2.26 2.00 23.02
CA GLN A 585 2.09 1.64 24.44
C GLN A 585 3.11 0.58 24.89
N VAL A 586 3.62 0.72 26.11
CA VAL A 586 4.55 -0.24 26.70
C VAL A 586 3.82 -1.07 27.78
N SER A 587 3.83 -2.39 27.62
CA SER A 587 3.36 -3.34 28.62
C SER A 587 4.54 -4.00 29.32
N THR A 588 4.44 -4.20 30.64
CA THR A 588 5.53 -4.78 31.44
C THR A 588 5.05 -5.99 32.22
N GLN A 589 5.83 -7.07 32.20
CA GLN A 589 5.61 -8.28 32.97
C GLN A 589 6.84 -8.59 33.82
N VAL A 590 6.63 -8.82 35.12
CA VAL A 590 7.70 -9.14 36.07
C VAL A 590 7.65 -10.62 36.43
N MET A 591 8.83 -11.25 36.44
CA MET A 591 9.06 -12.63 36.85
C MET A 591 10.17 -12.66 37.91
N ILE A 592 10.05 -13.57 38.90
CA ILE A 592 11.09 -13.81 39.90
C ILE A 592 11.63 -15.23 39.69
N ALA A 593 12.93 -15.35 39.41
CA ALA A 593 13.64 -16.61 39.43
C ALA A 593 13.83 -17.06 40.90
N GLY A 594 13.37 -18.27 41.22
CA GLY A 594 13.43 -18.81 42.58
C GLY A 594 14.86 -19.18 43.00
N MET A 595 15.15 -19.05 44.30
CA MET A 595 16.43 -19.50 44.86
C MET A 595 16.65 -20.99 44.57
N ASN A 596 17.83 -21.33 44.07
CA ASN A 596 18.21 -22.68 43.68
C ASN A 596 17.31 -23.37 42.63
N ALA A 597 16.47 -22.61 41.92
CA ALA A 597 15.72 -23.16 40.80
C ALA A 597 16.70 -23.68 39.74
N SER A 598 16.39 -24.83 39.15
CA SER A 598 17.14 -25.33 38.00
C SER A 598 16.93 -24.42 36.77
N ALA A 599 17.86 -24.46 35.83
CA ALA A 599 17.72 -23.71 34.59
C ALA A 599 16.45 -24.11 33.82
N ALA A 600 16.08 -25.40 33.86
CA ALA A 600 14.82 -25.92 33.33
C ALA A 600 13.59 -25.21 33.92
N GLN A 601 13.54 -25.03 35.24
CA GLN A 601 12.41 -24.38 35.93
C GLN A 601 12.32 -22.91 35.56
N THR A 602 13.44 -22.19 35.58
CA THR A 602 13.49 -20.77 35.21
C THR A 602 13.12 -20.58 33.73
N ALA A 603 13.62 -21.41 32.82
CA ALA A 603 13.25 -21.36 31.41
C ALA A 603 11.77 -21.66 31.17
N ALA A 604 11.18 -22.63 31.88
CA ALA A 604 9.75 -22.92 31.79
C ALA A 604 8.88 -21.71 32.20
N GLN A 605 9.32 -20.94 33.21
CA GLN A 605 8.65 -19.70 33.62
C GLN A 605 8.78 -18.60 32.54
N ILE A 606 9.97 -18.43 31.95
CA ILE A 606 10.20 -17.45 30.88
C ILE A 606 9.39 -17.81 29.62
N ASN A 607 9.27 -19.10 29.29
CA ASN A 607 8.44 -19.57 28.17
C ASN A 607 6.94 -19.26 28.33
N GLY A 608 6.50 -18.89 29.54
CA GLY A 608 5.15 -18.38 29.80
C GLY A 608 4.97 -16.88 29.53
N ILE A 609 6.05 -16.15 29.23
CA ILE A 609 6.02 -14.71 28.93
C ILE A 609 5.78 -14.53 27.42
N HIS A 610 4.86 -13.64 27.06
CA HIS A 610 4.57 -13.38 25.65
C HIS A 610 5.78 -12.75 24.94
N GLY A 611 6.15 -13.32 23.78
CA GLY A 611 7.28 -12.83 22.99
C GLY A 611 8.66 -13.17 23.56
N ALA A 612 8.76 -13.98 24.63
CA ALA A 612 10.02 -14.53 25.10
C ALA A 612 10.02 -16.06 24.98
N ARG A 613 11.17 -16.63 24.61
CA ARG A 613 11.43 -18.06 24.61
C ARG A 613 12.73 -18.30 25.34
N ALA A 614 12.78 -19.31 26.19
CA ALA A 614 13.99 -19.70 26.91
C ALA A 614 14.31 -21.16 26.65
N HIS A 615 15.59 -21.41 26.37
CA HIS A 615 16.17 -22.73 26.20
C HIS A 615 17.19 -22.96 27.30
N ALA A 616 17.06 -24.05 28.04
CA ALA A 616 17.97 -24.38 29.14
C ALA A 616 18.71 -25.68 28.87
N TYR A 617 19.98 -25.73 29.26
CA TYR A 617 20.80 -26.93 29.16
C TYR A 617 21.88 -26.93 30.24
N THR A 618 22.32 -28.11 30.69
CA THR A 618 23.39 -28.24 31.69
C THR A 618 24.51 -29.09 31.11
N THR A 619 25.76 -28.65 31.24
CA THR A 619 26.93 -29.41 30.82
C THR A 619 27.88 -29.63 31.99
N ALA A 620 28.48 -30.80 32.07
CA ALA A 620 29.55 -31.10 33.00
C ALA A 620 30.54 -32.07 32.35
N THR A 621 31.80 -32.11 32.78
CA THR A 621 32.68 -33.25 32.51
C THR A 621 33.20 -33.88 33.78
N ILE A 622 33.41 -35.18 33.71
CA ILE A 622 34.10 -35.96 34.73
C ILE A 622 35.48 -36.32 34.17
N THR A 623 36.52 -35.97 34.93
CA THR A 623 37.93 -36.19 34.58
C THR A 623 38.71 -36.73 35.78
N ASP A 624 39.96 -37.12 35.55
CA ASP A 624 40.90 -37.55 36.59
C ASP A 624 40.30 -38.62 37.51
N ILE A 625 39.72 -39.69 36.92
CA ILE A 625 39.14 -40.79 37.70
C ILE A 625 40.28 -41.62 38.26
N ASN A 626 40.56 -41.46 39.56
CA ASN A 626 41.63 -42.16 40.24
C ASN A 626 41.08 -43.07 41.32
N ILE A 627 41.14 -44.38 41.08
CA ILE A 627 40.74 -45.42 42.03
C ILE A 627 41.96 -46.30 42.34
N ASP A 628 42.26 -46.47 43.62
CA ASP A 628 43.27 -47.39 44.13
C ASP A 628 42.86 -48.83 43.77
N PRO A 629 43.73 -49.63 43.11
CA PRO A 629 43.41 -51.01 42.73
C PRO A 629 42.96 -51.88 43.91
N THR A 630 43.46 -51.61 45.12
CA THR A 630 43.08 -52.34 46.34
C THR A 630 41.69 -51.95 46.87
N ALA A 631 41.14 -50.84 46.37
CA ALA A 631 39.86 -50.28 46.74
C ALA A 631 38.80 -50.42 45.62
N PHE A 632 39.07 -51.18 44.55
CA PHE A 632 38.09 -51.57 43.53
C PHE A 632 37.14 -52.66 44.06
N THR A 633 36.42 -52.32 45.12
CA THR A 633 35.47 -53.19 45.82
C THR A 633 34.33 -52.34 46.39
N SER A 634 33.29 -52.98 46.92
CA SER A 634 32.20 -52.28 47.59
C SER A 634 32.72 -51.51 48.81
N PRO A 635 32.31 -50.25 49.08
CA PRO A 635 31.24 -49.44 48.47
C PRO A 635 31.65 -48.43 47.36
N LEU A 636 32.39 -48.81 46.32
CA LEU A 636 32.63 -47.92 45.16
C LEU A 636 31.33 -47.63 44.37
N GLN A 637 30.85 -46.39 44.38
CA GLN A 637 29.66 -45.99 43.62
C GLN A 637 29.81 -44.60 43.01
N LEU A 638 29.37 -44.47 41.76
CA LEU A 638 29.16 -43.21 41.08
C LEU A 638 27.67 -43.12 40.75
N SER A 639 26.99 -42.11 41.26
CA SER A 639 25.58 -41.86 40.95
C SER A 639 25.37 -40.52 40.27
N LEU A 640 24.42 -40.49 39.34
CA LEU A 640 24.01 -39.28 38.64
C LEU A 640 22.50 -39.11 38.80
N ASN A 641 22.06 -37.98 39.35
CA ASN A 641 20.64 -37.65 39.57
C ASN A 641 19.85 -38.78 40.28
N GLY A 642 20.51 -39.47 41.23
CA GLY A 642 19.93 -40.58 42.01
C GLY A 642 20.08 -41.97 41.39
N GLU A 643 20.58 -42.08 40.16
CA GLU A 643 20.80 -43.35 39.47
C GLU A 643 22.22 -43.86 39.68
N ASN A 644 22.37 -45.09 40.18
CA ASN A 644 23.67 -45.74 40.39
C ASN A 644 24.24 -46.28 39.07
N LEU A 645 25.50 -45.96 38.77
CA LEU A 645 26.14 -46.32 37.50
C LEU A 645 27.03 -47.56 37.61
N ILE A 646 27.44 -47.96 38.82
CA ILE A 646 28.24 -49.17 39.06
C ILE A 646 27.35 -50.30 39.56
N LYS A 647 27.41 -51.45 38.87
CA LYS A 647 26.58 -52.64 39.13
C LYS A 647 27.27 -53.62 40.09
N TYR A 648 26.47 -54.19 40.97
CA TYR A 648 26.88 -55.17 41.96
C TYR A 648 26.15 -56.50 41.75
N SER A 649 26.86 -57.61 42.00
CA SER A 649 26.27 -58.94 42.10
C SER A 649 25.46 -59.09 43.39
N ALA A 650 24.62 -60.13 43.47
CA ALA A 650 23.80 -60.41 44.65
C ALA A 650 24.60 -60.61 45.96
N GLY A 651 25.91 -60.88 45.86
CA GLY A 651 26.84 -60.99 46.99
C GLY A 651 27.57 -59.69 47.37
N GLY A 652 27.24 -58.56 46.74
CA GLY A 652 27.86 -57.26 47.05
C GLY A 652 29.23 -57.02 46.41
N ALA A 653 29.72 -57.93 45.56
CA ALA A 653 30.92 -57.70 44.74
C ALA A 653 30.55 -56.97 43.43
N ILE A 654 31.43 -56.08 42.95
CA ILE A 654 31.30 -55.43 41.63
C ILE A 654 31.25 -56.52 40.55
N VAL A 655 30.32 -56.41 39.59
CA VAL A 655 30.21 -57.40 38.50
C VAL A 655 31.43 -57.37 37.59
N THR A 656 31.81 -58.51 37.03
CA THR A 656 33.03 -58.67 36.20
C THR A 656 33.05 -57.80 34.94
N ASP A 657 31.89 -57.34 34.50
CA ASP A 657 31.74 -56.51 33.30
C ASP A 657 32.06 -55.02 33.55
N VAL A 658 32.26 -54.61 34.81
CA VAL A 658 32.73 -53.25 35.15
C VAL A 658 34.26 -53.22 35.01
N PRO A 659 34.83 -52.45 34.07
CA PRO A 659 36.28 -52.36 33.92
C PRO A 659 36.92 -51.68 35.14
N ASP A 660 38.14 -52.08 35.50
CA ASP A 660 38.90 -51.39 36.55
C ASP A 660 39.54 -50.12 35.97
N PRO A 661 39.18 -48.90 36.44
CA PRO A 661 39.73 -47.65 35.92
C PRO A 661 41.24 -47.50 36.19
N SER A 662 41.81 -48.23 37.16
CA SER A 662 43.26 -48.25 37.41
C SER A 662 44.04 -49.02 36.33
N VAL A 663 43.35 -49.88 35.57
CA VAL A 663 43.93 -50.68 34.48
C VAL A 663 43.61 -50.05 33.13
N ASP A 664 42.35 -49.70 32.90
CA ASP A 664 41.89 -49.06 31.65
C ASP A 664 40.76 -48.07 31.95
N GLU A 665 41.14 -46.82 32.19
CA GLU A 665 40.22 -45.69 32.42
C GLU A 665 39.30 -45.45 31.20
N THR A 666 39.77 -45.71 29.98
CA THR A 666 38.96 -45.49 28.77
C THR A 666 37.83 -46.52 28.68
N ALA A 667 38.13 -47.79 28.96
CA ALA A 667 37.11 -48.83 29.05
C ALA A 667 36.09 -48.52 30.16
N PHE A 668 36.55 -48.05 31.32
CA PHE A 668 35.65 -47.64 32.40
C PHE A 668 34.75 -46.46 32.00
N ASN A 669 35.31 -45.43 31.36
CA ASN A 669 34.54 -44.28 30.89
C ASN A 669 33.50 -44.66 29.83
N ASN A 670 33.85 -45.59 28.93
CA ASN A 670 32.90 -46.15 27.96
C ASN A 670 31.77 -46.93 28.66
N TYR A 671 32.09 -47.72 29.69
CA TYR A 671 31.09 -48.42 30.50
C TYR A 671 30.13 -47.42 31.17
N ILE A 672 30.65 -46.37 31.83
CA ILE A 672 29.82 -45.35 32.50
C ILE A 672 28.94 -44.61 31.49
N ARG A 673 29.50 -44.20 30.34
CA ARG A 673 28.75 -43.61 29.23
C ARG A 673 27.58 -44.50 28.82
N ASP A 674 27.81 -45.79 28.64
CA ASP A 674 26.79 -46.74 28.20
C ASP A 674 25.72 -46.96 29.28
N GLN A 675 26.08 -46.97 30.57
CA GLN A 675 25.10 -47.00 31.66
C GLN A 675 24.21 -45.75 31.67
N ILE A 676 24.79 -44.55 31.48
CA ILE A 676 24.02 -43.30 31.41
C ILE A 676 23.08 -43.32 30.21
N ASN A 677 23.60 -43.63 29.03
CA ASN A 677 22.85 -43.60 27.77
C ASN A 677 21.85 -44.76 27.61
N SER A 678 21.90 -45.79 28.47
CA SER A 678 20.89 -46.87 28.48
C SER A 678 19.85 -46.73 29.60
N ASN A 679 20.04 -45.82 30.56
CA ASN A 679 19.11 -45.59 31.67
C ASN A 679 17.91 -44.72 31.24
N GLU A 680 16.70 -45.27 31.30
CA GLU A 680 15.47 -44.58 30.88
C GLU A 680 15.11 -43.36 31.75
N ASN A 681 15.45 -43.36 33.04
CA ASN A 681 15.21 -42.22 33.94
C ASN A 681 16.13 -41.04 33.58
N LEU A 682 17.41 -41.32 33.31
CA LEU A 682 18.36 -40.29 32.87
C LEU A 682 18.00 -39.74 31.48
N LYS A 683 17.59 -40.61 30.55
CA LYS A 683 17.07 -40.19 29.24
C LYS A 683 15.82 -39.31 29.35
N ALA A 684 14.88 -39.65 30.24
CA ALA A 684 13.68 -38.84 30.46
C ALA A 684 14.00 -37.43 30.99
N LEU A 685 15.12 -37.29 31.70
CA LEU A 685 15.68 -36.00 32.11
C LEU A 685 16.53 -35.33 31.02
N GLY A 686 16.61 -35.89 29.81
CA GLY A 686 17.42 -35.38 28.71
C GLY A 686 18.93 -35.48 28.94
N ILE A 687 19.36 -36.33 29.89
CA ILE A 687 20.76 -36.53 30.26
C ILE A 687 21.39 -37.57 29.34
N ARG A 688 22.56 -37.24 28.82
CA ARG A 688 23.38 -38.13 28.00
C ARG A 688 24.86 -37.92 28.26
N ALA A 689 25.64 -38.94 27.94
CA ALA A 689 27.08 -38.94 28.09
C ALA A 689 27.80 -39.23 26.77
N THR A 690 28.95 -38.61 26.57
CA THR A 690 29.94 -39.03 25.57
C THR A 690 31.28 -39.28 26.26
N SER A 691 31.94 -40.38 25.89
CA SER A 691 33.28 -40.71 26.37
C SER A 691 34.26 -40.26 25.29
N GLY A 692 35.32 -39.55 25.68
CA GLY A 692 36.31 -39.00 24.76
C GLY A 692 37.65 -38.80 25.44
N SER A 693 38.53 -38.06 24.77
CA SER A 693 39.81 -37.62 25.33
C SER A 693 39.84 -36.10 25.33
N ASN A 694 40.35 -35.53 26.40
CA ASN A 694 40.52 -34.09 26.53
C ASN A 694 41.39 -33.57 25.36
N PRO A 695 40.91 -32.59 24.59
CA PRO A 695 41.61 -32.14 23.39
C PRO A 695 42.96 -31.47 23.66
N VAL A 696 43.23 -31.09 24.92
CA VAL A 696 44.48 -30.44 25.33
C VAL A 696 45.40 -31.41 26.07
N THR A 697 44.88 -32.19 27.02
CA THR A 697 45.71 -33.07 27.86
C THR A 697 45.80 -34.51 27.35
N GLY A 698 44.93 -34.92 26.42
CA GLY A 698 44.84 -36.28 25.91
C GLY A 698 44.28 -37.32 26.90
N LYS A 699 43.97 -36.91 28.14
CA LYS A 699 43.42 -37.79 29.18
C LYS A 699 41.97 -38.19 28.86
N PRO A 700 41.52 -39.41 29.25
CA PRO A 700 40.12 -39.81 29.12
C PRO A 700 39.19 -38.89 29.91
N GLU A 701 38.02 -38.59 29.35
CA GLU A 701 36.98 -37.78 30.01
C GLU A 701 35.57 -38.26 29.64
N ILE A 702 34.60 -37.97 30.52
CA ILE A 702 33.18 -38.19 30.28
C ILE A 702 32.51 -36.83 30.20
N ASN A 703 31.96 -36.48 29.04
CA ASN A 703 31.17 -35.28 28.83
C ASN A 703 29.69 -35.60 29.09
N LEU A 704 29.05 -34.83 29.98
CA LEU A 704 27.65 -34.95 30.36
C LEU A 704 26.87 -33.75 29.83
N VAL A 705 25.69 -34.01 29.27
CA VAL A 705 24.77 -32.98 28.81
C VAL A 705 23.36 -33.32 29.27
N ALA A 706 22.71 -32.40 30.00
CA ALA A 706 21.27 -32.42 30.25
C ALA A 706 20.60 -31.38 29.34
N SER A 707 20.05 -31.86 28.22
CA SER A 707 19.36 -31.00 27.23
C SER A 707 18.07 -30.37 27.75
N SER A 708 17.51 -30.87 28.85
CA SER A 708 16.35 -30.28 29.53
C SER A 708 16.71 -29.08 30.41
N GLY A 709 17.99 -28.90 30.75
CA GLY A 709 18.44 -27.89 31.72
C GLY A 709 18.26 -28.27 33.19
N VAL A 710 17.97 -29.55 33.50
CA VAL A 710 17.98 -30.01 34.90
C VAL A 710 19.39 -29.93 35.47
N ASN A 711 19.51 -29.74 36.78
CA ASN A 711 20.80 -29.78 37.45
C ASN A 711 21.41 -31.19 37.34
N LEU A 712 22.73 -31.29 37.18
CA LEU A 712 23.45 -32.56 37.24
C LEU A 712 23.93 -32.78 38.68
N ASP A 713 23.31 -33.73 39.38
CA ASP A 713 23.70 -34.12 40.75
C ASP A 713 24.64 -35.33 40.68
N ILE A 714 25.94 -35.07 40.81
CA ILE A 714 26.99 -36.09 40.68
C ILE A 714 27.46 -36.44 42.09
N ARG A 715 27.39 -37.72 42.46
CA ARG A 715 27.84 -38.21 43.76
C ARG A 715 28.79 -39.37 43.63
N PHE A 716 29.83 -39.35 44.46
CA PHE A 716 30.89 -40.34 44.47
C PHE A 716 31.07 -40.90 45.89
N SER A 717 31.23 -42.22 45.96
CA SER A 717 31.52 -42.96 47.20
C SER A 717 32.55 -44.03 46.90
N ALA A 718 33.52 -44.19 47.79
CA ALA A 718 34.58 -45.19 47.71
C ALA A 718 35.27 -45.29 49.08
N THR A 719 35.84 -46.45 49.41
CA THR A 719 36.76 -46.61 50.56
C THR A 719 38.07 -45.86 50.33
N ASN A 720 38.86 -45.64 51.37
CA ASN A 720 40.15 -44.95 51.35
C ASN A 720 40.04 -43.53 50.75
N ALA A 721 39.39 -42.64 51.52
CA ALA A 721 39.01 -41.29 51.12
C ALA A 721 40.13 -40.45 50.50
N THR A 722 41.39 -40.68 50.89
CA THR A 722 42.55 -39.92 50.41
C THR A 722 43.01 -40.31 49.01
N ASN A 723 42.84 -41.57 48.61
CA ASN A 723 43.38 -42.09 47.35
C ASN A 723 42.33 -42.15 46.23
N ASN A 724 41.05 -42.32 46.59
CA ASN A 724 39.97 -42.47 45.62
C ASN A 724 39.28 -41.14 45.36
N ASN A 725 39.27 -40.70 44.10
CA ASN A 725 38.66 -39.43 43.72
C ASN A 725 38.29 -39.35 42.24
N ILE A 726 37.35 -38.45 41.95
CA ILE A 726 37.02 -38.00 40.60
C ILE A 726 36.99 -36.47 40.58
N SER A 727 37.26 -35.86 39.44
CA SER A 727 37.12 -34.42 39.24
C SER A 727 35.91 -34.12 38.38
N VAL A 728 35.15 -33.07 38.74
CA VAL A 728 34.01 -32.57 37.98
C VAL A 728 34.30 -31.13 37.56
N ASN A 729 34.02 -30.79 36.31
CA ASN A 729 34.05 -29.42 35.81
C ASN A 729 32.83 -29.14 34.90
N ASP A 730 32.69 -27.92 34.39
CA ASP A 730 31.57 -27.51 33.53
C ASP A 730 31.96 -27.22 32.07
N SER A 731 33.16 -27.64 31.67
CA SER A 731 33.72 -27.49 30.32
C SER A 731 33.92 -26.04 29.83
N ASN A 732 33.73 -25.02 30.68
CA ASN A 732 33.83 -23.60 30.32
C ASN A 732 35.01 -22.87 30.98
N GLY A 733 36.04 -23.60 31.42
CA GLY A 733 37.25 -23.04 32.02
C GLY A 733 37.18 -22.82 33.54
N ASN A 734 36.14 -23.30 34.20
CA ASN A 734 36.02 -23.29 35.66
C ASN A 734 36.84 -24.44 36.31
N PRO A 735 37.28 -24.29 37.58
CA PRO A 735 38.21 -25.23 38.20
C PRO A 735 37.60 -26.62 38.42
N ASN A 736 38.45 -27.64 38.37
CA ASN A 736 38.10 -29.02 38.72
C ASN A 736 37.68 -29.09 40.20
N VAL A 737 36.42 -29.44 40.46
CA VAL A 737 35.93 -29.77 41.80
C VAL A 737 36.16 -31.25 42.04
N ARG A 738 37.06 -31.56 42.97
CA ARG A 738 37.45 -32.94 43.30
C ARG A 738 36.47 -33.53 44.32
N LEU A 739 35.84 -34.64 43.95
CA LEU A 739 35.05 -35.49 44.84
C LEU A 739 35.95 -36.61 45.37
N THR A 740 36.09 -36.71 46.69
CA THR A 740 36.88 -37.76 47.33
C THR A 740 35.97 -38.88 47.86
N GLY A 741 36.49 -40.10 47.93
CA GLY A 741 35.82 -41.19 48.63
C GLY A 741 35.52 -40.80 50.08
N ILE A 742 34.49 -41.42 50.68
CA ILE A 742 34.16 -41.25 52.10
C ILE A 742 34.14 -42.65 52.72
N ASP A 743 34.99 -42.88 53.71
CA ASP A 743 35.11 -44.16 54.39
C ASP A 743 33.89 -44.39 55.31
N ASN A 744 32.90 -45.17 54.86
CA ASN A 744 31.78 -45.58 55.71
C ASN A 744 31.22 -46.98 55.33
N PRO A 745 31.00 -47.91 56.29
CA PRO A 745 30.43 -49.22 56.03
C PRO A 745 28.94 -49.15 55.61
N LEU A 746 28.56 -49.97 54.63
CA LEU A 746 27.22 -50.03 54.01
C LEU A 746 26.09 -50.31 55.03
N THR A 747 25.47 -49.25 55.53
CA THR A 747 24.11 -49.25 56.07
C THR A 747 23.36 -48.04 55.51
N VAL A 748 22.02 -48.06 55.57
CA VAL A 748 21.15 -46.96 55.08
C VAL A 748 21.66 -45.62 55.63
N GLY A 749 22.02 -44.69 54.74
CA GLY A 749 22.62 -43.40 55.11
C GLY A 749 24.10 -43.20 54.71
N VAL A 750 24.66 -44.04 53.83
CA VAL A 750 26.06 -43.86 53.32
C VAL A 750 26.29 -42.43 52.83
N GLU A 751 27.26 -41.76 53.45
CA GLU A 751 27.76 -40.46 53.03
C GLU A 751 28.51 -40.56 51.70
N GLN A 752 28.17 -39.67 50.77
CA GLN A 752 28.74 -39.56 49.44
C GLN A 752 29.25 -38.13 49.26
N SER A 753 30.41 -37.99 48.63
CA SER A 753 30.88 -36.69 48.17
C SER A 753 30.07 -36.29 46.96
N ALA A 754 29.30 -35.22 47.08
CA ALA A 754 28.35 -34.77 46.07
C ALA A 754 28.67 -33.36 45.58
N ILE A 755 28.39 -33.11 44.30
CA ILE A 755 28.39 -31.79 43.69
C ILE A 755 27.20 -31.67 42.75
N THR A 756 26.51 -30.54 42.79
CA THR A 756 25.45 -30.22 41.83
C THR A 756 25.97 -29.19 40.85
N VAL A 757 25.86 -29.45 39.54
CA VAL A 757 26.19 -28.51 38.46
C VAL A 757 24.91 -27.85 37.95
N GLY A 758 24.90 -26.52 37.85
CA GLY A 758 23.75 -25.74 37.40
C GLY A 758 23.72 -25.53 35.89
N GLY A 759 22.53 -25.42 35.28
CA GLY A 759 22.36 -25.22 33.84
C GLY A 759 22.42 -23.76 33.34
N LYS A 760 22.74 -23.57 32.07
CA LYS A 760 22.65 -22.27 31.40
C LYS A 760 21.25 -22.04 30.83
N ILE A 761 20.88 -20.77 30.65
CA ILE A 761 19.61 -20.35 30.06
C ILE A 761 19.92 -19.37 28.93
N ASP A 762 19.55 -19.74 27.72
CA ASP A 762 19.53 -18.83 26.57
C ASP A 762 18.11 -18.32 26.38
N ILE A 763 17.96 -17.02 26.16
CA ILE A 763 16.66 -16.37 25.97
C ILE A 763 16.63 -15.75 24.58
N THR A 764 15.56 -16.00 23.85
CA THR A 764 15.23 -15.34 22.59
C THR A 764 14.01 -14.44 22.84
N LEU A 765 14.12 -13.17 22.45
CA LEU A 765 13.09 -12.14 22.57
C LEU A 765 12.64 -11.72 21.17
N ALA A 766 11.33 -11.74 20.94
CA ALA A 766 10.72 -11.23 19.71
C ALA A 766 10.94 -9.72 19.56
N ASP A 767 10.74 -9.22 18.35
CA ASP A 767 10.84 -7.80 18.03
C ASP A 767 9.96 -6.92 18.94
N GLY A 768 10.56 -5.87 19.50
CA GLY A 768 9.92 -4.95 20.44
C GLY A 768 9.83 -5.46 21.89
N VAL A 769 10.37 -6.64 22.20
CA VAL A 769 10.49 -7.16 23.57
C VAL A 769 11.89 -6.95 24.11
N THR A 770 11.98 -6.38 25.31
CA THR A 770 13.24 -6.15 26.04
C THR A 770 13.16 -6.79 27.42
N ILE A 771 14.32 -7.11 28.00
CA ILE A 771 14.41 -7.66 29.35
C ILE A 771 15.39 -6.82 30.17
N GLY A 772 14.98 -6.44 31.37
CA GLY A 772 15.85 -5.90 32.41
C GLY A 772 16.00 -6.89 33.57
N THR A 773 17.16 -6.89 34.24
CA THR A 773 17.42 -7.74 35.39
C THR A 773 17.62 -6.89 36.66
N ALA A 774 17.19 -7.42 37.82
CA ALA A 774 17.57 -6.88 39.13
C ALA A 774 18.16 -8.03 39.98
N PRO A 775 19.46 -7.97 40.33
CA PRO A 775 20.42 -6.90 40.04
C PRO A 775 20.73 -6.73 38.53
N THR A 776 21.23 -5.56 38.13
CA THR A 776 21.56 -5.25 36.71
C THR A 776 22.62 -6.18 36.14
N THR A 777 23.60 -6.56 36.95
CA THR A 777 24.51 -7.68 36.66
C THR A 777 23.89 -8.97 37.18
N SER A 778 23.08 -9.62 36.35
CA SER A 778 22.48 -10.92 36.66
C SER A 778 23.56 -11.99 36.78
N GLN A 779 23.47 -12.79 37.82
CA GLN A 779 24.32 -13.94 38.07
C GLN A 779 23.95 -15.14 37.20
N LEU A 780 22.82 -15.08 36.46
CA LEU A 780 22.40 -16.07 35.47
C LEU A 780 22.66 -15.59 34.03
N LEU A 781 22.33 -14.34 33.70
CA LEU A 781 22.37 -13.80 32.33
C LEU A 781 23.55 -12.86 32.05
N GLY A 782 24.24 -12.36 33.08
CA GLY A 782 25.31 -11.37 32.94
C GLY A 782 24.85 -9.91 33.09
N ASP A 783 25.66 -8.97 32.63
CA ASP A 783 25.36 -7.53 32.69
C ASP A 783 24.29 -7.14 31.66
N SER A 784 23.08 -6.85 32.13
CA SER A 784 21.95 -6.45 31.28
C SER A 784 22.08 -5.07 30.65
N THR A 785 23.09 -4.28 31.04
CA THR A 785 23.36 -2.96 30.46
C THR A 785 24.45 -3.00 29.37
N ALA A 786 25.11 -4.14 29.19
CA ALA A 786 26.15 -4.29 28.17
C ALA A 786 25.56 -4.20 26.75
N GLU A 787 26.29 -3.55 25.84
CA GLU A 787 25.86 -3.36 24.44
C GLU A 787 25.61 -4.68 23.71
N ASN A 788 26.32 -5.74 24.08
CA ASN A 788 26.20 -7.08 23.52
C ASN A 788 25.38 -8.05 24.38
N PHE A 789 24.63 -7.55 25.37
CA PHE A 789 23.79 -8.39 26.22
C PHE A 789 22.71 -9.13 25.40
N ALA A 790 22.02 -8.40 24.52
CA ALA A 790 21.01 -8.92 23.60
C ALA A 790 21.48 -8.71 22.15
N VAL A 791 22.00 -9.77 21.52
CA VAL A 791 22.51 -9.73 20.13
C VAL A 791 21.41 -10.12 19.15
N SER A 792 21.42 -9.57 17.93
CA SER A 792 20.47 -10.02 16.90
C SER A 792 20.66 -11.50 16.61
N SER A 793 19.54 -12.23 16.57
CA SER A 793 19.48 -13.63 16.13
C SER A 793 19.11 -13.77 14.65
N TYR A 794 18.70 -12.66 14.03
CA TYR A 794 18.33 -12.60 12.63
C TYR A 794 19.57 -12.60 11.73
N MET A 795 19.75 -13.69 10.99
CA MET A 795 20.91 -13.89 10.09
C MET A 795 20.65 -13.41 8.65
N GLY A 796 19.42 -13.01 8.32
CA GLY A 796 19.05 -12.58 6.96
C GLY A 796 18.68 -13.71 6.00
N TYR A 797 18.77 -14.95 6.43
CA TYR A 797 18.40 -16.12 5.66
C TYR A 797 17.80 -17.20 6.57
N GLN A 798 17.02 -18.10 5.98
CA GLN A 798 16.43 -19.23 6.67
C GLN A 798 16.77 -20.54 5.98
N VAL A 799 17.03 -21.54 6.82
CA VAL A 799 17.24 -22.92 6.43
C VAL A 799 16.30 -23.78 7.24
N LYS A 800 15.71 -24.78 6.60
CA LYS A 800 14.88 -25.79 7.23
C LYS A 800 15.56 -27.15 7.20
N ILE A 801 15.46 -27.89 8.28
CA ILE A 801 15.86 -29.30 8.35
C ILE A 801 14.63 -30.16 8.59
N ALA A 802 14.52 -31.26 7.86
CA ALA A 802 13.46 -32.24 7.99
C ALA A 802 14.04 -33.67 8.11
N GLY A 803 13.16 -34.65 8.35
CA GLY A 803 13.53 -36.05 8.49
C GLY A 803 13.96 -36.41 9.91
N GLN A 804 14.81 -37.43 10.03
CA GLN A 804 15.34 -37.97 11.28
C GLN A 804 16.87 -38.02 11.21
N PRO A 805 17.55 -36.87 11.43
CA PRO A 805 18.98 -36.82 11.68
C PRO A 805 19.36 -37.66 12.91
N LYS A 806 20.59 -38.14 12.95
CA LYS A 806 21.18 -38.85 14.08
C LYS A 806 22.29 -38.03 14.73
N ALA A 807 22.61 -38.36 15.98
CA ALA A 807 23.76 -37.78 16.66
C ALA A 807 25.03 -37.90 15.79
N GLY A 808 25.73 -36.78 15.60
CA GLY A 808 26.91 -36.67 14.74
C GLY A 808 26.63 -36.26 13.29
N ASP A 809 25.37 -36.26 12.83
CA ASP A 809 25.02 -35.78 11.49
C ASP A 809 25.30 -34.27 11.37
N THR A 810 25.88 -33.85 10.23
CA THR A 810 26.21 -32.45 9.96
C THR A 810 25.62 -31.93 8.66
N PHE A 811 25.25 -30.65 8.67
CA PHE A 811 24.78 -29.89 7.51
C PHE A 811 25.54 -28.57 7.47
N SER A 812 26.05 -28.16 6.32
CA SER A 812 26.74 -26.88 6.18
C SER A 812 25.85 -25.84 5.50
N ILE A 813 26.10 -24.58 5.84
CA ILE A 813 25.56 -23.39 5.18
C ILE A 813 26.75 -22.53 4.81
N ASP A 814 26.99 -22.42 3.52
CA ASP A 814 28.15 -21.74 2.95
C ASP A 814 27.72 -20.70 1.90
N PHE A 815 28.65 -19.84 1.51
CA PHE A 815 28.44 -18.96 0.37
C PHE A 815 28.32 -19.74 -0.93
N ASN A 816 27.37 -19.37 -1.77
CA ASN A 816 27.18 -20.01 -3.05
C ASN A 816 28.25 -19.55 -4.07
N LYS A 817 29.24 -20.40 -4.30
CA LYS A 817 30.30 -20.17 -5.30
C LYS A 817 29.88 -20.52 -6.74
N ASP A 818 28.76 -21.22 -6.93
CA ASP A 818 28.27 -21.69 -8.22
C ASP A 818 27.12 -20.81 -8.76
N SER A 819 27.26 -19.49 -8.68
CA SER A 819 26.18 -18.56 -9.01
C SER A 819 25.67 -18.66 -10.46
N LYS A 820 26.48 -19.14 -11.40
CA LYS A 820 26.10 -19.27 -12.82
C LYS A 820 25.06 -20.36 -13.09
N ASN A 821 24.97 -21.37 -12.22
CA ASN A 821 24.11 -22.55 -12.42
C ASN A 821 22.92 -22.59 -11.45
N ASP A 822 22.77 -21.58 -10.60
CA ASP A 822 21.67 -21.47 -9.64
C ASP A 822 20.64 -20.46 -10.16
N ASN A 823 19.37 -20.87 -10.14
CA ASN A 823 18.23 -20.11 -10.62
C ASN A 823 17.22 -19.76 -9.52
N ARG A 824 17.51 -20.05 -8.24
CA ARG A 824 16.53 -19.87 -7.15
C ARG A 824 15.98 -18.45 -7.05
N ASN A 825 16.83 -17.45 -7.23
CA ASN A 825 16.38 -16.05 -7.21
C ASN A 825 15.63 -15.68 -8.50
N ALA A 826 15.99 -16.26 -9.65
CA ALA A 826 15.24 -16.09 -10.89
C ALA A 826 13.82 -16.69 -10.81
N LEU A 827 13.67 -17.83 -10.12
CA LEU A 827 12.37 -18.43 -9.83
C LEU A 827 11.55 -17.54 -8.88
N ALA A 828 12.19 -16.91 -7.88
CA ALA A 828 11.55 -15.92 -7.02
C ALA A 828 11.07 -14.68 -7.79
N MET A 829 11.86 -14.19 -8.76
CA MET A 829 11.43 -13.12 -9.68
C MET A 829 10.25 -13.54 -10.55
N THR A 830 10.28 -14.76 -11.07
CA THR A 830 9.19 -15.29 -11.91
C THR A 830 7.89 -15.41 -11.11
N ALA A 831 7.97 -15.84 -9.85
CA ALA A 831 6.81 -15.93 -8.95
C ALA A 831 6.14 -14.56 -8.70
N LEU A 832 6.84 -13.43 -8.90
CA LEU A 832 6.25 -12.09 -8.77
C LEU A 832 5.05 -11.89 -9.71
N GLU A 833 4.98 -12.58 -10.85
CA GLU A 833 3.85 -12.50 -11.78
C GLU A 833 2.50 -12.76 -11.09
N THR A 834 2.47 -13.76 -10.22
CA THR A 834 1.27 -14.25 -9.54
C THR A 834 1.22 -13.87 -8.06
N ASN A 835 2.35 -13.50 -7.45
CA ASN A 835 2.39 -13.13 -6.05
C ASN A 835 1.57 -11.87 -5.79
N ALA A 836 0.80 -11.90 -4.70
CA ALA A 836 0.09 -10.74 -4.24
C ALA A 836 1.06 -9.76 -3.59
N THR A 837 1.31 -8.63 -4.25
CA THR A 837 2.26 -7.59 -3.85
C THR A 837 1.59 -6.24 -3.60
N MET A 838 0.36 -6.06 -4.07
CA MET A 838 -0.48 -4.87 -3.91
C MET A 838 -1.56 -5.08 -2.85
N GLU A 839 -2.13 -3.97 -2.35
CA GLU A 839 -3.27 -3.95 -1.43
C GLU A 839 -3.05 -4.88 -0.21
N ASN A 840 -1.91 -4.70 0.47
CA ASN A 840 -1.46 -5.53 1.59
C ASN A 840 -1.42 -7.03 1.28
N LYS A 841 -0.90 -7.39 0.09
CA LYS A 841 -0.77 -8.77 -0.40
C LYS A 841 -2.10 -9.46 -0.68
N SER A 842 -3.10 -8.71 -1.17
CA SER A 842 -4.36 -9.28 -1.67
C SER A 842 -4.43 -9.38 -3.19
N MET A 843 -3.55 -8.66 -3.90
CA MET A 843 -3.58 -8.52 -5.35
C MET A 843 -2.18 -8.55 -5.98
N SER A 844 -2.01 -9.20 -7.13
CA SER A 844 -0.81 -9.05 -7.97
C SER A 844 -0.90 -7.82 -8.88
N PHE A 845 0.24 -7.29 -9.36
CA PHE A 845 0.22 -6.15 -10.30
C PHE A 845 -0.45 -6.47 -11.64
N SER A 846 -0.43 -7.73 -12.08
CA SER A 846 -1.16 -8.18 -13.26
C SER A 846 -2.68 -8.10 -13.04
N GLN A 847 -3.15 -8.46 -11.84
CA GLN A 847 -4.55 -8.31 -11.45
C GLN A 847 -4.95 -6.84 -11.28
N GLY A 848 -4.06 -5.99 -10.75
CA GLY A 848 -4.27 -4.54 -10.65
C GLY A 848 -4.48 -3.88 -12.01
N TYR A 849 -3.63 -4.20 -12.99
CA TYR A 849 -3.84 -3.73 -14.36
C TYR A 849 -5.13 -4.27 -14.98
N GLY A 850 -5.47 -5.55 -14.74
CA GLY A 850 -6.74 -6.13 -15.17
C GLY A 850 -7.95 -5.38 -14.64
N ARG A 851 -7.94 -5.01 -13.35
CA ARG A 851 -8.99 -4.20 -12.70
C ARG A 851 -9.12 -2.82 -13.34
N LEU A 852 -8.00 -2.16 -13.65
CA LEU A 852 -8.01 -0.85 -14.34
C LEU A 852 -8.72 -0.94 -15.70
N VAL A 853 -8.38 -1.95 -16.51
CA VAL A 853 -9.00 -2.17 -17.83
C VAL A 853 -10.49 -2.46 -17.68
N GLU A 854 -10.87 -3.31 -16.72
CA GLU A 854 -12.28 -3.67 -16.45
C GLU A 854 -13.10 -2.47 -16.00
N GLU A 855 -12.58 -1.65 -15.08
CA GLU A 855 -13.27 -0.47 -14.57
C GLU A 855 -13.52 0.55 -15.69
N ILE A 856 -12.50 0.82 -16.51
CA ILE A 856 -12.60 1.77 -17.62
C ILE A 856 -13.54 1.25 -18.70
N GLY A 857 -13.44 -0.04 -19.06
CA GLY A 857 -14.36 -0.66 -20.01
C GLY A 857 -15.81 -0.60 -19.54
N THR A 858 -16.06 -0.84 -18.25
CA THR A 858 -17.40 -0.75 -17.65
C THR A 858 -17.92 0.69 -17.66
N LYS A 859 -17.10 1.67 -17.25
CA LYS A 859 -17.45 3.10 -17.31
C LYS A 859 -17.69 3.58 -18.75
N SER A 860 -16.90 3.11 -19.71
CA SER A 860 -17.00 3.42 -21.15
C SER A 860 -18.33 2.93 -21.72
N ASN A 861 -18.67 1.66 -21.46
CA ASN A 861 -19.93 1.06 -21.89
C ASN A 861 -21.15 1.73 -21.25
N LEU A 862 -21.11 1.99 -19.94
CA LEU A 862 -22.19 2.70 -19.24
C LEU A 862 -22.37 4.14 -19.78
N SER A 863 -21.25 4.82 -20.04
CA SER A 863 -21.25 6.16 -20.65
C SER A 863 -21.94 6.14 -22.01
N GLN A 864 -21.64 5.15 -22.86
CA GLN A 864 -22.26 5.03 -24.18
C GLN A 864 -23.78 4.85 -24.09
N ILE A 865 -24.24 3.94 -23.22
CA ILE A 865 -25.67 3.71 -22.99
C ILE A 865 -26.37 4.99 -22.54
N ASN A 866 -25.78 5.73 -21.60
CA ASN A 866 -26.34 6.98 -21.10
C ASN A 866 -26.36 8.09 -22.17
N THR A 867 -25.33 8.18 -23.00
CA THR A 867 -25.28 9.11 -24.13
C THR A 867 -26.39 8.80 -25.14
N ASP A 868 -26.57 7.55 -25.54
CA ASP A 868 -27.61 7.15 -26.50
C ASP A 868 -29.03 7.41 -25.97
N ALA A 869 -29.25 7.16 -24.67
CA ALA A 869 -30.51 7.46 -24.00
C ALA A 869 -30.80 8.97 -23.94
N SER A 870 -29.82 9.78 -23.50
CA SER A 870 -29.96 11.24 -23.43
C SER A 870 -30.12 11.89 -24.81
N LYS A 871 -29.48 11.33 -25.85
CA LYS A 871 -29.66 11.75 -27.23
C LYS A 871 -31.10 11.54 -27.70
N SER A 872 -31.66 10.36 -27.42
CA SER A 872 -33.04 10.03 -27.78
C SER A 872 -34.04 10.97 -27.11
N LEU A 873 -33.81 11.31 -25.84
CA LEU A 873 -34.62 12.28 -25.11
C LEU A 873 -34.52 13.69 -25.71
N LEU A 874 -33.30 14.14 -26.04
CA LEU A 874 -33.08 15.43 -26.69
C LEU A 874 -33.78 15.50 -28.06
N GLU A 875 -33.71 14.44 -28.87
CA GLU A 875 -34.40 14.36 -30.16
C GLU A 875 -35.92 14.40 -30.02
N GLN A 876 -36.48 13.74 -29.00
CA GLN A 876 -37.89 13.81 -28.67
C GLN A 876 -38.31 15.23 -28.29
N THR A 877 -37.57 15.88 -27.39
CA THR A 877 -37.85 17.26 -26.96
C THR A 877 -37.70 18.26 -28.11
N LYS A 878 -36.70 18.06 -28.98
CA LYS A 878 -36.54 18.86 -30.20
C LYS A 878 -37.74 18.71 -31.13
N THR A 879 -38.24 17.49 -31.32
CA THR A 879 -39.44 17.23 -32.14
C THR A 879 -40.68 17.93 -31.55
N MET A 880 -40.85 17.91 -30.21
CA MET A 880 -41.93 18.63 -29.53
C MET A 880 -41.79 20.15 -29.68
N HIS A 881 -40.57 20.67 -29.58
CA HIS A 881 -40.26 22.08 -29.80
C HIS A 881 -40.62 22.50 -31.24
N ASP A 882 -40.16 21.73 -32.23
CA ASP A 882 -40.36 22.02 -33.64
C ASP A 882 -41.84 21.96 -34.04
N GLY A 883 -42.62 21.05 -33.45
CA GLY A 883 -44.06 20.98 -33.68
C GLY A 883 -44.86 22.20 -33.21
N ILE A 884 -44.31 23.03 -32.31
CA ILE A 884 -45.01 24.20 -31.74
C ILE A 884 -44.41 25.51 -32.23
N SER A 885 -43.09 25.65 -32.12
CA SER A 885 -42.38 26.91 -32.33
C SER A 885 -41.75 27.05 -33.70
N SER A 886 -41.53 25.96 -34.43
CA SER A 886 -40.86 26.03 -35.74
C SER A 886 -41.85 26.33 -36.87
N VAL A 887 -41.33 26.87 -37.97
CA VAL A 887 -42.14 27.33 -39.11
C VAL A 887 -42.49 26.14 -40.01
N ASN A 888 -43.78 25.85 -40.14
CA ASN A 888 -44.28 24.93 -41.15
C ASN A 888 -44.54 25.71 -42.45
N MET A 889 -43.75 25.46 -43.49
CA MET A 889 -43.83 26.20 -44.76
C MET A 889 -45.20 26.04 -45.45
N ASP A 890 -45.84 24.88 -45.34
CA ASP A 890 -47.14 24.63 -45.95
C ASP A 890 -48.25 25.39 -45.21
N GLU A 891 -48.18 25.41 -43.88
CA GLU A 891 -49.12 26.18 -43.05
C GLU A 891 -48.97 27.69 -43.30
N GLU A 892 -47.73 28.20 -43.34
CA GLU A 892 -47.50 29.63 -43.60
C GLU A 892 -47.83 30.02 -45.05
N ALA A 893 -47.65 29.14 -46.04
CA ALA A 893 -48.08 29.37 -47.41
C ALA A 893 -49.61 29.44 -47.53
N ALA A 894 -50.33 28.55 -46.85
CA ALA A 894 -51.80 28.58 -46.80
C ALA A 894 -52.30 29.87 -46.13
N LYS A 895 -51.72 30.27 -44.99
CA LYS A 895 -52.02 31.54 -44.32
C LYS A 895 -51.72 32.74 -45.21
N LEU A 896 -50.62 32.72 -45.95
CA LEU A 896 -50.26 33.78 -46.88
C LEU A 896 -51.32 33.96 -47.98
N ILE A 897 -51.80 32.88 -48.58
CA ILE A 897 -52.93 32.91 -49.54
C ILE A 897 -54.20 33.46 -48.88
N GLN A 898 -54.53 32.99 -47.67
CA GLN A 898 -55.69 33.47 -46.91
C GLN A 898 -55.63 34.98 -46.66
N PHE A 899 -54.49 35.49 -46.19
CA PHE A 899 -54.31 36.92 -45.93
C PHE A 899 -54.29 37.76 -47.22
N GLN A 900 -53.83 37.21 -48.35
CA GLN A 900 -53.92 37.86 -49.66
C GLN A 900 -55.38 38.01 -50.12
N GLN A 901 -56.20 36.97 -49.93
CA GLN A 901 -57.65 37.03 -50.22
C GLN A 901 -58.35 38.06 -49.34
N LEU A 902 -58.05 38.10 -48.03
CA LEU A 902 -58.61 39.10 -47.11
C LEU A 902 -58.19 40.53 -47.48
N TYR A 903 -56.92 40.72 -47.86
CA TYR A 903 -56.41 42.01 -48.31
C TYR A 903 -57.12 42.50 -49.58
N THR A 904 -57.24 41.65 -50.60
CA THR A 904 -57.91 41.98 -51.87
C THR A 904 -59.40 42.24 -51.69
N ALA A 905 -60.07 41.47 -50.83
CA ALA A 905 -61.47 41.70 -50.48
C ALA A 905 -61.68 43.08 -49.83
N ASN A 906 -60.88 43.44 -48.83
CA ASN A 906 -60.96 44.75 -48.16
C ASN A 906 -60.60 45.91 -49.11
N ALA A 907 -59.60 45.73 -49.97
CA ALA A 907 -59.24 46.71 -50.99
C ALA A 907 -60.39 46.98 -51.98
N ARG A 908 -61.08 45.92 -52.43
CA ARG A 908 -62.24 46.03 -53.32
C ARG A 908 -63.40 46.78 -52.66
N VAL A 909 -63.65 46.59 -51.36
CA VAL A 909 -64.67 47.34 -50.60
C VAL A 909 -64.34 48.83 -50.58
N ILE A 910 -63.06 49.19 -50.41
CA ILE A 910 -62.60 50.60 -50.45
C ILE A 910 -62.80 51.19 -51.85
N THR A 911 -62.45 50.45 -52.92
CA THR A 911 -62.66 50.90 -54.31
C THR A 911 -64.15 51.13 -54.60
N VAL A 912 -65.01 50.18 -54.28
CA VAL A 912 -66.47 50.32 -54.49
C VAL A 912 -67.04 51.48 -53.68
N ALA A 913 -66.58 51.67 -52.45
CA ALA A 913 -67.06 52.79 -51.64
C ALA A 913 -66.55 54.15 -52.14
N LYS A 914 -65.35 54.22 -52.73
CA LYS A 914 -64.85 55.40 -53.45
C LYS A 914 -65.71 55.69 -54.69
N ASP A 915 -65.99 54.67 -55.51
CA ASP A 915 -66.83 54.81 -56.71
C ASP A 915 -68.24 55.31 -56.34
N LEU A 916 -68.82 54.81 -55.25
CA LEU A 916 -70.11 55.27 -54.73
C LEU A 916 -70.06 56.71 -54.20
N PHE A 917 -68.96 57.12 -53.56
CA PHE A 917 -68.77 58.47 -53.06
C PHE A 917 -68.59 59.47 -54.22
N ASP A 918 -67.78 59.12 -55.22
CA ASP A 918 -67.56 59.92 -56.43
C ASP A 918 -68.86 60.06 -57.24
N ALA A 919 -69.66 58.99 -57.36
CA ALA A 919 -70.99 59.03 -57.98
C ALA A 919 -71.98 59.92 -57.21
N LEU A 920 -71.96 59.88 -55.87
CA LEU A 920 -72.79 60.77 -55.03
C LEU A 920 -72.38 62.23 -55.16
N LEU A 921 -71.08 62.54 -55.19
CA LEU A 921 -70.57 63.89 -55.40
C LEU A 921 -70.94 64.44 -56.78
N GLN A 922 -70.87 63.62 -57.83
CA GLN A 922 -71.34 63.98 -59.18
C GLN A 922 -72.86 64.19 -59.25
N SER A 923 -73.63 63.65 -58.30
CA SER A 923 -75.09 63.86 -58.25
C SER A 923 -75.51 65.07 -57.40
N LEU A 924 -74.59 65.66 -56.63
CA LEU A 924 -74.82 66.76 -55.68
C LEU A 924 -74.16 68.09 -56.12
N GLY A 925 -73.34 68.10 -57.18
CA GLY A 925 -72.90 69.28 -57.90
C GLY A 925 -73.55 69.33 -59.28
#